data_AF-A0A250JB73-F1
#
_entry.id   AF-A0A250JB73-F1
#
_cell.length_a   1.000
_cell.length_b   1.000
_cell.length_c   1.000
_cell.angle_alpha   90.00
_cell.angle_beta   90.00
_cell.angle_gamma   90.00
#
_symmetry.space_group_name_H-M   'P 1'
#
loop_
_entity.id
_entity.type
_entity.pdbx_description
1 polymer ?
#
loop_
_entity_poly.entity_id
_entity_poly.type
_entity_poly.pdbx_seq_one_letter_code
_entity_poly.pdbx_strand_id
1 'polypeptide(L)'
;MKRFMMSLVLGLGALLCACTEQTPVALPAGLQGTYDLALVNDLLFVTSTDRNELRVLQLTEDATKRGYVRAPNPLEPLAIPVLPRPQALARDVRYDAEGTERTGTYVYARSSGSAIISVVDSAADKLREVTRLDTRTLTGVSSGPVTAFAALATGQEGGSSTLYFATQEPAGARLWRALLTTDTQALASPPAPLTAELLLELASDEAVGSLLVLPDPNLIAVSTRRGQYGNPGTSFILEVNTKVRRTTLDFAGAQVLQLVTHGRVPGEDEQPERRAPGARIFGVLDPSNCTQPAAPAPAVACQSGILAVDSTTGTLAKDFTGYPMLPLNSGSGLPMGLSLSTNTLLSVQGGEKREATVPLLGIVPLSTGAILFFDALNLVHLNVGALWAATDTANTATATVSLVDVVGNNVDPSTPDRRADIAFSGTFGATRDETYLLISEGVLPNATRLERDPATTTFTVPIVDALEDGSARPSVRPGDLIVLLPEDSSLPACAESVLVGEVQRAPAASTALVTPAGALPAACADYPRFEVRAGGERSLVLADAAGNYLQRMGTGSTYSRADTFFFHPPGYAGQATGTAVSLTVTRDLRQSPVGRGQRFVVTTASHFFPYILSVDLVNYEALRLFRLPGPVVRARVGDTDFAYIVYPSANAILQMNLSTVVAGAANALALVPFR
;
A
#
# COMPACT_ATOMS: atom_id res chain seq x y z
N MET A 1 55.07 24.30 -70.28
CA MET A 1 53.60 24.08 -70.26
C MET A 1 53.39 22.57 -70.42
N LYS A 2 52.70 21.78 -69.60
CA LYS A 2 51.84 21.87 -68.40
C LYS A 2 51.86 20.40 -67.90
N ARG A 3 52.45 19.99 -66.77
CA ARG A 3 51.99 20.13 -65.37
C ARG A 3 50.46 20.07 -65.25
N PHE A 4 49.98 19.16 -64.39
CA PHE A 4 48.59 18.81 -64.08
C PHE A 4 47.93 17.74 -64.96
N MET A 5 48.31 16.46 -64.82
CA MET A 5 47.33 15.36 -64.94
C MET A 5 47.86 13.97 -64.49
N MET A 6 48.74 13.91 -63.47
CA MET A 6 49.33 12.64 -63.04
C MET A 6 49.48 12.54 -61.51
N SER A 7 48.45 12.98 -60.78
CA SER A 7 48.38 12.84 -59.31
C SER A 7 46.94 12.69 -58.78
N LEU A 8 45.99 12.22 -59.59
CA LEU A 8 44.59 12.04 -59.16
C LEU A 8 44.04 10.62 -59.32
N VAL A 9 44.90 9.59 -59.34
CA VAL A 9 44.45 8.18 -59.47
C VAL A 9 45.04 7.25 -58.39
N LEU A 10 45.84 7.77 -57.46
CA LEU A 10 46.41 6.98 -56.34
C LEU A 10 45.95 7.44 -54.95
N GLY A 11 44.88 8.25 -54.88
CA GLY A 11 44.32 8.80 -53.63
C GLY A 11 42.89 8.34 -53.30
N LEU A 12 42.34 7.35 -54.01
CA LEU A 12 40.97 6.86 -53.80
C LEU A 12 40.87 5.35 -53.50
N GLY A 13 42.01 4.68 -53.26
CA GLY A 13 42.05 3.26 -52.89
C GLY A 13 42.18 2.97 -51.39
N ALA A 14 42.36 3.99 -50.55
CA ALA A 14 42.60 3.86 -49.11
C ALA A 14 41.44 4.38 -48.22
N LEU A 15 40.25 4.58 -48.80
CA LEU A 15 39.03 4.98 -48.07
C LEU A 15 37.92 3.92 -48.10
N LEU A 16 38.23 2.68 -48.53
CA LEU A 16 37.29 1.55 -48.56
C LEU A 16 37.52 0.52 -47.43
N CYS A 17 38.37 0.82 -46.45
CA CYS A 17 38.36 0.15 -45.13
C CYS A 17 37.69 1.03 -44.07
N ALA A 18 36.58 1.68 -44.43
CA ALA A 18 35.60 2.04 -43.43
C ALA A 18 35.03 0.72 -42.91
N CYS A 19 35.50 0.28 -41.74
CA CYS A 19 34.71 -0.62 -40.90
C CYS A 19 33.31 -0.03 -40.88
N THR A 20 32.35 -0.73 -41.48
CA THR A 20 30.96 -0.48 -41.18
C THR A 20 30.82 -0.71 -39.68
N GLU A 21 30.91 0.35 -38.88
CA GLU A 21 30.14 0.43 -37.64
C GLU A 21 28.70 0.21 -38.10
N GLN A 22 28.28 -1.05 -38.09
CA GLN A 22 26.88 -1.39 -38.09
C GLN A 22 26.34 -0.63 -36.88
N THR A 23 25.53 0.39 -37.16
CA THR A 23 24.66 1.01 -36.16
C THR A 23 24.01 -0.18 -35.45
N PRO A 24 24.28 -0.40 -34.16
CA PRO A 24 23.86 -1.63 -33.51
C PRO A 24 22.35 -1.68 -33.62
N VAL A 25 21.86 -2.63 -34.41
CA VAL A 25 20.47 -3.04 -34.32
C VAL A 25 20.30 -3.48 -32.88
N ALA A 26 19.55 -2.71 -32.11
CA ALA A 26 19.13 -3.08 -30.77
C ALA A 26 18.37 -4.40 -30.91
N LEU A 27 19.08 -5.53 -30.71
CA LEU A 27 18.43 -6.81 -30.56
C LEU A 27 17.53 -6.69 -29.33
N PRO A 28 16.23 -7.03 -29.41
CA PRO A 28 15.35 -7.00 -28.25
C PRO A 28 15.88 -8.02 -27.25
N ALA A 29 16.65 -7.54 -26.28
CA ALA A 29 17.26 -8.33 -25.24
C ALA A 29 16.21 -8.59 -24.16
N GLY A 30 15.23 -9.45 -24.49
CA GLY A 30 14.16 -9.82 -23.57
C GLY A 30 14.68 -10.34 -22.24
N LEU A 31 14.29 -9.69 -21.15
CA LEU A 31 14.39 -10.06 -19.77
C LEU A 31 13.47 -11.27 -19.55
N GLN A 32 13.92 -12.22 -18.74
CA GLN A 32 13.15 -13.40 -18.34
C GLN A 32 13.33 -13.58 -16.84
N GLY A 33 12.23 -13.68 -16.09
CA GLY A 33 12.27 -13.83 -14.65
C GLY A 33 12.84 -12.60 -13.93
N THR A 34 12.37 -11.39 -14.19
CA THR A 34 12.85 -10.22 -13.44
C THR A 34 12.24 -10.18 -12.04
N TYR A 35 13.04 -10.20 -10.97
CA TYR A 35 12.51 -10.25 -9.59
C TYR A 35 12.96 -9.10 -8.70
N ASP A 36 14.18 -8.62 -8.90
CA ASP A 36 14.79 -7.55 -8.10
C ASP A 36 15.75 -6.70 -8.96
N LEU A 37 15.99 -5.47 -8.49
CA LEU A 37 16.85 -4.49 -9.12
C LEU A 37 17.72 -3.72 -8.10
N ALA A 38 18.88 -3.25 -8.54
CA ALA A 38 19.74 -2.40 -7.74
C ALA A 38 20.35 -1.30 -8.62
N LEU A 39 20.24 -0.05 -8.19
CA LEU A 39 20.91 1.07 -8.85
C LEU A 39 22.35 1.18 -8.33
N VAL A 40 23.36 1.32 -9.18
CA VAL A 40 24.71 1.70 -8.77
C VAL A 40 25.22 2.76 -9.70
N ASN A 41 25.47 3.96 -9.18
CA ASN A 41 25.69 5.16 -9.99
C ASN A 41 24.59 5.28 -11.08
N ASP A 42 24.97 5.31 -12.35
CA ASP A 42 24.06 5.38 -13.50
C ASP A 42 23.78 4.00 -14.14
N LEU A 43 23.99 2.90 -13.41
CA LEU A 43 23.77 1.54 -13.88
C LEU A 43 22.67 0.86 -13.07
N LEU A 44 21.65 0.36 -13.76
CA LEU A 44 20.59 -0.42 -13.14
C LEU A 44 20.86 -1.91 -13.36
N PHE A 45 21.21 -2.61 -12.28
CA PHE A 45 21.40 -4.05 -12.24
C PHE A 45 20.07 -4.75 -12.03
N VAL A 46 19.86 -5.84 -12.76
CA VAL A 46 18.57 -6.48 -12.89
C VAL A 46 18.75 -7.98 -12.84
N THR A 47 18.00 -8.65 -11.98
CA THR A 47 18.01 -10.11 -11.89
C THR A 47 17.25 -10.76 -13.04
N SER A 48 17.65 -11.99 -13.37
CA SER A 48 16.91 -12.91 -14.22
C SER A 48 16.81 -14.25 -13.50
N THR A 49 15.64 -14.67 -13.03
CA THR A 49 15.43 -15.92 -12.28
C THR A 49 15.29 -17.13 -13.16
N ASP A 50 15.02 -16.94 -14.45
CA ASP A 50 14.93 -18.03 -15.42
C ASP A 50 16.30 -18.32 -16.05
N ARG A 51 17.28 -17.41 -15.84
CA ARG A 51 18.67 -17.56 -16.28
C ARG A 51 19.62 -17.42 -15.10
N ASN A 52 20.90 -17.68 -15.34
CA ASN A 52 21.95 -17.59 -14.32
C ASN A 52 22.76 -16.31 -14.53
N GLU A 53 22.07 -15.17 -14.62
CA GLU A 53 22.67 -13.92 -15.07
C GLU A 53 22.05 -12.67 -14.44
N LEU A 54 22.82 -11.58 -14.48
CA LEU A 54 22.33 -10.21 -14.28
C LEU A 54 22.42 -9.44 -15.59
N ARG A 55 21.45 -8.55 -15.81
CA ARG A 55 21.49 -7.58 -16.89
C ARG A 55 21.69 -6.18 -16.33
N VAL A 56 22.33 -5.32 -17.13
CA VAL A 56 22.67 -3.97 -16.71
C VAL A 56 22.13 -2.97 -17.73
N LEU A 57 21.24 -2.08 -17.30
CA LEU A 57 20.72 -0.97 -18.10
C LEU A 57 21.51 0.30 -17.76
N GLN A 58 22.07 0.96 -18.77
CA GLN A 58 22.79 2.22 -18.58
C GLN A 58 21.84 3.41 -18.66
N LEU A 59 21.89 4.28 -17.65
CA LEU A 59 20.96 5.39 -17.48
C LEU A 59 21.49 6.72 -18.01
N THR A 60 22.78 6.82 -18.34
CA THR A 60 23.43 8.06 -18.82
C THR A 60 22.89 8.56 -20.16
N GLU A 61 22.27 7.69 -20.95
CA GLU A 61 21.67 8.06 -22.24
C GLU A 61 20.25 8.63 -22.08
N ASP A 62 19.80 9.35 -23.11
CA ASP A 62 18.41 9.78 -23.24
C ASP A 62 17.46 8.60 -22.98
N ALA A 63 16.38 8.84 -22.23
CA ALA A 63 15.42 7.81 -21.80
C ALA A 63 14.90 6.91 -22.94
N THR A 64 14.83 7.42 -24.17
CA THR A 64 14.35 6.70 -25.36
C THR A 64 15.44 5.91 -26.10
N LYS A 65 16.71 6.09 -25.73
CA LYS A 65 17.89 5.44 -26.34
C LYS A 65 18.55 4.41 -25.44
N ARG A 66 18.20 4.38 -24.15
CA ARG A 66 18.77 3.46 -23.16
C ARG A 66 18.66 2.01 -23.62
N GLY A 67 19.74 1.27 -23.44
CA GLY A 67 19.83 -0.15 -23.75
C GLY A 67 20.69 -0.91 -22.76
N TYR A 68 20.64 -2.23 -22.84
CA TYR A 68 21.49 -3.09 -22.03
C TYR A 68 22.95 -2.96 -22.42
N VAL A 69 23.82 -2.85 -21.42
CA VAL A 69 25.27 -2.74 -21.60
C VAL A 69 25.83 -4.10 -21.98
N ARG A 70 26.85 -4.10 -22.83
CA ARG A 70 27.61 -5.31 -23.13
C ARG A 70 28.38 -5.79 -21.90
N ALA A 71 28.29 -7.08 -21.64
CA ALA A 71 29.03 -7.75 -20.58
C ALA A 71 29.94 -8.85 -21.18
N PRO A 72 31.00 -9.28 -20.48
CA PRO A 72 32.03 -10.19 -20.99
C PRO A 72 31.58 -11.62 -21.33
N ASN A 73 30.28 -11.93 -21.26
CA ASN A 73 29.79 -13.27 -21.52
C ASN A 73 29.82 -13.60 -23.02
N PRO A 74 30.63 -14.56 -23.47
CA PRO A 74 30.74 -14.90 -24.89
C PRO A 74 29.50 -15.59 -25.46
N LEU A 75 28.60 -16.11 -24.61
CA LEU A 75 27.36 -16.76 -25.02
C LEU A 75 26.18 -15.79 -25.06
N GLU A 76 26.13 -14.84 -24.12
CA GLU A 76 25.10 -13.79 -24.05
C GLU A 76 25.77 -12.43 -23.75
N PRO A 77 26.23 -11.69 -24.79
CA PRO A 77 27.12 -10.55 -24.63
C PRO A 77 26.51 -9.33 -23.93
N LEU A 78 25.28 -9.42 -23.43
CA LEU A 78 24.54 -8.38 -22.69
C LEU A 78 24.25 -8.77 -21.23
N ALA A 79 24.88 -9.84 -20.75
CA ALA A 79 24.58 -10.42 -19.45
C ALA A 79 25.84 -10.80 -18.66
N ILE A 80 25.82 -10.55 -17.35
CA ILE A 80 26.86 -10.95 -16.40
C ILE A 80 26.47 -12.33 -15.85
N PRO A 81 27.24 -13.40 -16.10
CA PRO A 81 26.92 -14.70 -15.55
C PRO A 81 27.14 -14.68 -14.03
N VAL A 82 26.17 -15.18 -13.27
CA VAL A 82 26.23 -15.24 -11.80
C VAL A 82 25.72 -16.60 -11.31
N LEU A 83 25.46 -16.73 -10.01
CA LEU A 83 24.85 -17.92 -9.45
C LEU A 83 23.50 -18.26 -10.11
N PRO A 84 23.02 -19.51 -10.00
CA PRO A 84 21.78 -19.89 -10.65
C PRO A 84 20.54 -19.19 -10.08
N ARG A 85 19.68 -18.65 -10.96
CA ARG A 85 18.39 -18.03 -10.62
C ARG A 85 18.48 -16.95 -9.52
N PRO A 86 19.28 -15.89 -9.70
CA PRO A 86 19.39 -14.80 -8.73
C PRO A 86 18.01 -14.15 -8.48
N GLN A 87 17.64 -13.98 -7.23
CA GLN A 87 16.31 -13.48 -6.81
C GLN A 87 16.35 -12.20 -5.99
N ALA A 88 17.50 -11.87 -5.40
CA ALA A 88 17.66 -10.65 -4.62
C ALA A 88 19.04 -10.04 -4.86
N LEU A 89 19.09 -8.71 -4.82
CA LEU A 89 20.29 -7.91 -4.95
C LEU A 89 20.52 -7.06 -3.70
N ALA A 90 21.79 -6.85 -3.39
CA ALA A 90 22.23 -5.78 -2.51
C ALA A 90 23.37 -5.03 -3.19
N ARG A 91 23.53 -3.76 -2.87
CA ARG A 91 24.66 -2.95 -3.33
C ARG A 91 25.48 -2.51 -2.14
N ASP A 92 26.75 -2.23 -2.37
CA ASP A 92 27.52 -1.43 -1.44
C ASP A 92 26.87 -0.05 -1.27
N VAL A 93 26.49 0.26 -0.04
CA VAL A 93 26.03 1.59 0.36
C VAL A 93 27.13 2.26 1.18
N ARG A 94 27.37 3.54 0.95
CA ARG A 94 28.21 4.38 1.82
C ARG A 94 27.54 5.74 2.01
N TYR A 95 27.91 6.43 3.07
CA TYR A 95 27.48 7.80 3.31
C TYR A 95 28.72 8.69 3.29
N ASP A 96 28.68 9.78 2.50
CA ASP A 96 29.76 10.77 2.49
C ASP A 96 29.73 11.65 3.76
N ALA A 97 30.70 12.56 3.89
CA ALA A 97 30.82 13.41 5.08
C ALA A 97 29.59 14.29 5.30
N GLU A 98 28.86 14.59 4.22
CA GLU A 98 27.61 15.34 4.22
C GLU A 98 26.40 14.45 4.53
N GLY A 99 26.55 13.14 4.67
CA GLY A 99 25.48 12.18 4.92
C GLY A 99 24.69 11.80 3.66
N THR A 100 25.18 12.15 2.48
CA THR A 100 24.55 11.75 1.21
C THR A 100 24.86 10.28 0.94
N GLU A 101 23.84 9.51 0.58
CA GLU A 101 24.02 8.12 0.19
C GLU A 101 24.76 8.05 -1.16
N ARG A 102 25.81 7.23 -1.21
CA ARG A 102 26.58 6.90 -2.40
C ARG A 102 26.69 5.39 -2.52
N THR A 103 26.94 4.94 -3.74
CA THR A 103 27.15 3.51 -4.02
C THR A 103 28.63 3.17 -4.02
N GLY A 104 28.95 1.91 -3.70
CA GLY A 104 30.32 1.38 -3.73
C GLY A 104 30.60 0.47 -4.93
N THR A 105 31.65 -0.36 -4.77
CA THR A 105 32.29 -1.12 -5.86
C THR A 105 31.52 -2.39 -6.23
N TYR A 106 30.75 -2.97 -5.31
CA TYR A 106 30.14 -4.28 -5.53
C TYR A 106 28.62 -4.26 -5.53
N VAL A 107 28.07 -5.14 -6.38
CA VAL A 107 26.70 -5.63 -6.32
C VAL A 107 26.75 -7.10 -5.93
N TYR A 108 25.89 -7.50 -5.01
CA TYR A 108 25.79 -8.86 -4.50
C TYR A 108 24.49 -9.46 -4.99
N ALA A 109 24.54 -10.71 -5.44
CA ALA A 109 23.36 -11.46 -5.83
C ALA A 109 23.23 -12.74 -5.00
N ARG A 110 22.01 -13.07 -4.60
CA ARG A 110 21.68 -14.37 -3.99
C ARG A 110 20.48 -15.02 -4.67
N SER A 111 20.33 -16.31 -4.43
CA SER A 111 19.19 -17.12 -4.85
C SER A 111 18.51 -17.72 -3.63
N SER A 112 17.19 -17.89 -3.68
CA SER A 112 16.48 -18.56 -2.59
C SER A 112 16.96 -20.00 -2.42
N GLY A 113 17.14 -20.41 -1.16
CA GLY A 113 17.60 -21.75 -0.81
C GLY A 113 19.09 -22.01 -1.04
N SER A 114 19.87 -21.02 -1.48
CA SER A 114 21.31 -21.16 -1.72
C SER A 114 22.16 -20.64 -0.54
N ALA A 115 23.31 -21.29 -0.32
CA ALA A 115 24.38 -20.83 0.58
C ALA A 115 25.48 -20.04 -0.17
N ILE A 116 25.22 -19.65 -1.42
CA ILE A 116 26.19 -18.96 -2.29
C ILE A 116 25.72 -17.52 -2.52
N ILE A 117 26.66 -16.58 -2.47
CA ILE A 117 26.48 -15.18 -2.84
C ILE A 117 27.46 -14.86 -3.98
N SER A 118 26.97 -14.35 -5.11
CA SER A 118 27.81 -13.84 -6.19
C SER A 118 28.19 -12.39 -5.91
N VAL A 119 29.47 -12.05 -6.12
CA VAL A 119 29.98 -10.67 -6.03
C VAL A 119 30.29 -10.18 -7.44
N VAL A 120 29.70 -9.06 -7.83
CA VAL A 120 29.78 -8.48 -9.16
C VAL A 120 30.39 -7.08 -9.08
N ASP A 121 31.36 -6.80 -9.95
CA ASP A 121 31.96 -5.47 -10.08
C ASP A 121 30.93 -4.50 -10.69
N SER A 122 30.75 -3.35 -10.05
CA SER A 122 29.79 -2.33 -10.45
C SER A 122 30.35 -1.32 -11.45
N ALA A 123 31.64 -1.38 -11.80
CA ALA A 123 32.25 -0.46 -12.76
C ALA A 123 31.77 -0.74 -14.20
N ALA A 124 31.38 0.32 -14.91
CA ALA A 124 30.79 0.24 -16.26
C ALA A 124 31.70 -0.45 -17.29
N ASP A 125 33.03 -0.33 -17.14
CA ASP A 125 34.04 -0.93 -18.02
C ASP A 125 34.44 -2.36 -17.60
N LYS A 126 33.96 -2.86 -16.45
CA LYS A 126 34.40 -4.12 -15.84
C LYS A 126 33.25 -4.98 -15.31
N LEU A 127 32.07 -4.87 -15.91
CA LEU A 127 30.86 -5.62 -15.54
C LEU A 127 31.08 -7.15 -15.56
N ARG A 128 31.52 -7.75 -14.45
CA ARG A 128 31.79 -9.19 -14.34
C ARG A 128 31.57 -9.71 -12.93
N GLU A 129 31.27 -11.00 -12.82
CA GLU A 129 31.36 -11.71 -11.55
C GLU A 129 32.83 -11.81 -11.12
N VAL A 130 33.16 -11.23 -9.97
CA VAL A 130 34.51 -11.21 -9.39
C VAL A 130 34.78 -12.51 -8.65
N THR A 131 33.83 -12.95 -7.83
CA THR A 131 33.95 -14.19 -7.05
C THR A 131 32.58 -14.72 -6.61
N ARG A 132 32.56 -15.98 -6.17
CA ARG A 132 31.42 -16.61 -5.50
C ARG A 132 31.80 -16.94 -4.07
N LEU A 133 31.05 -16.37 -3.15
CA LEU A 133 31.19 -16.57 -1.72
C LEU A 133 30.32 -17.75 -1.31
N ASP A 134 30.94 -18.88 -0.97
CA ASP A 134 30.25 -20.00 -0.31
C ASP A 134 30.24 -19.75 1.21
N THR A 135 29.06 -19.51 1.78
CA THR A 135 28.94 -19.19 3.20
C THR A 135 29.39 -20.35 4.09
N ARG A 136 29.40 -21.60 3.58
CA ARG A 136 29.87 -22.77 4.33
C ARG A 136 31.37 -22.73 4.55
N THR A 137 32.12 -22.28 3.54
CA THR A 137 33.57 -22.13 3.64
C THR A 137 33.95 -20.86 4.41
N LEU A 138 33.22 -19.76 4.19
CA LEU A 138 33.46 -18.48 4.87
C LEU A 138 33.27 -18.56 6.39
N THR A 139 32.24 -19.27 6.84
CA THR A 139 31.88 -19.37 8.26
C THR A 139 32.59 -20.53 8.97
N GLY A 140 33.15 -21.49 8.22
CA GLY A 140 33.75 -22.70 8.78
C GLY A 140 32.76 -23.67 9.42
N VAL A 141 31.45 -23.42 9.30
CA VAL A 141 30.36 -24.24 9.83
C VAL A 141 29.37 -24.59 8.72
N SER A 142 28.55 -25.62 8.96
CA SER A 142 27.45 -25.96 8.04
C SER A 142 26.38 -24.85 8.07
N SER A 143 26.57 -23.80 7.28
CA SER A 143 25.56 -22.77 7.08
C SER A 143 24.48 -23.25 6.12
N GLY A 144 23.21 -23.05 6.51
CA GLY A 144 22.08 -23.21 5.60
C GLY A 144 21.90 -21.99 4.69
N PRO A 145 20.74 -21.85 4.03
CA PRO A 145 20.55 -20.85 2.99
C PRO A 145 20.65 -19.42 3.51
N VAL A 146 21.13 -18.51 2.66
CA VAL A 146 21.19 -17.07 2.94
C VAL A 146 19.78 -16.47 2.85
N THR A 147 19.27 -15.93 3.95
CA THR A 147 17.90 -15.38 4.03
C THR A 147 17.82 -13.88 3.81
N ALA A 148 18.86 -13.15 4.21
CA ALA A 148 18.97 -11.70 4.06
C ALA A 148 20.44 -11.29 3.98
N PHE A 149 20.72 -10.15 3.33
CA PHE A 149 22.07 -9.61 3.17
C PHE A 149 22.01 -8.12 2.88
N ALA A 150 23.03 -7.39 3.30
CA ALA A 150 23.22 -5.96 3.06
C ALA A 150 24.72 -5.66 3.07
N ALA A 151 25.17 -4.62 2.36
CA ALA A 151 26.59 -4.31 2.27
C ALA A 151 26.87 -2.83 2.52
N LEU A 152 27.95 -2.58 3.27
CA LEU A 152 28.42 -1.25 3.63
C LEU A 152 29.84 -1.07 3.07
N ALA A 153 30.03 -0.11 2.18
CA ALA A 153 31.35 0.36 1.79
C ALA A 153 31.85 1.42 2.79
N THR A 154 33.17 1.51 2.96
CA THR A 154 33.75 2.61 3.75
C THR A 154 33.36 3.97 3.17
N GLY A 155 33.37 5.02 4.01
CA GLY A 155 33.01 6.38 3.58
C GLY A 155 33.90 6.92 2.44
N GLN A 156 35.15 6.45 2.33
CA GLN A 156 36.04 6.79 1.23
C GLN A 156 35.74 5.96 -0.02
N GLU A 157 35.76 6.63 -1.17
CA GLU A 157 35.58 6.01 -2.47
C GLU A 157 36.68 4.97 -2.73
N GLY A 158 36.29 3.77 -3.15
CA GLY A 158 37.21 2.66 -3.40
C GLY A 158 37.77 1.97 -2.14
N GLY A 159 37.36 2.36 -0.92
CA GLY A 159 37.76 1.64 0.30
C GLY A 159 36.95 0.36 0.53
N SER A 160 37.34 -0.46 1.52
CA SER A 160 36.84 -1.84 1.68
C SER A 160 35.33 -1.95 1.81
N SER A 161 34.77 -3.10 1.43
CA SER A 161 33.36 -3.41 1.62
C SER A 161 33.17 -4.38 2.79
N THR A 162 32.09 -4.20 3.54
CA THR A 162 31.64 -5.10 4.59
C THR A 162 30.31 -5.70 4.19
N LEU A 163 30.29 -7.02 3.97
CA LEU A 163 29.08 -7.78 3.67
C LEU A 163 28.49 -8.32 4.97
N TYR A 164 27.25 -7.95 5.26
CA TYR A 164 26.43 -8.54 6.30
C TYR A 164 25.48 -9.54 5.67
N PHE A 165 25.38 -10.74 6.23
CA PHE A 165 24.45 -11.75 5.72
C PHE A 165 23.93 -12.64 6.84
N ALA A 166 22.69 -13.11 6.67
CA ALA A 166 22.05 -14.03 7.59
C ALA A 166 21.85 -15.40 6.94
N THR A 167 22.12 -16.46 7.70
CA THR A 167 21.95 -17.85 7.28
C THR A 167 20.89 -18.52 8.14
N GLN A 168 20.03 -19.35 7.55
CA GLN A 168 19.08 -20.16 8.32
C GLN A 168 19.68 -21.54 8.61
N GLU A 169 19.94 -21.85 9.88
CA GLU A 169 20.35 -23.18 10.32
C GLU A 169 19.22 -23.91 11.06
N PRO A 170 19.32 -25.24 11.27
CA PRO A 170 18.34 -25.98 12.06
C PRO A 170 18.19 -25.47 13.50
N ALA A 171 19.26 -24.93 14.07
CA ALA A 171 19.27 -24.37 15.42
C ALA A 171 18.71 -22.94 15.52
N GLY A 172 18.47 -22.28 14.38
CA GLY A 172 18.05 -20.88 14.30
C GLY A 172 18.81 -20.11 13.24
N ALA A 173 18.42 -18.85 13.04
CA ALA A 173 19.16 -17.97 12.15
C ALA A 173 20.44 -17.42 12.81
N ARG A 174 21.49 -17.24 11.99
CA ARG A 174 22.75 -16.62 12.39
C ARG A 174 23.07 -15.44 11.51
N LEU A 175 23.61 -14.38 12.10
CA LEU A 175 24.01 -13.16 11.42
C LEU A 175 25.54 -13.04 11.42
N TRP A 176 26.10 -12.76 10.25
CA TRP A 176 27.53 -12.78 9.99
C TRP A 176 28.02 -11.46 9.38
N ARG A 177 29.30 -11.17 9.57
CA ARG A 177 30.04 -10.07 8.94
C ARG A 177 31.26 -10.62 8.19
N ALA A 178 31.39 -10.31 6.90
CA ALA A 178 32.59 -10.60 6.11
C ALA A 178 33.20 -9.30 5.58
N LEU A 179 34.51 -9.14 5.76
CA LEU A 179 35.26 -8.02 5.21
C LEU A 179 35.82 -8.40 3.83
N LEU A 180 35.52 -7.57 2.83
CA LEU A 180 35.88 -7.79 1.44
C LEU A 180 36.75 -6.64 0.94
N THR A 181 37.84 -7.00 0.26
CA THR A 181 38.72 -6.03 -0.40
C THR A 181 38.06 -5.50 -1.68
N THR A 182 38.30 -4.23 -2.01
CA THR A 182 37.91 -3.61 -3.29
C THR A 182 38.86 -3.93 -4.44
N ASP A 183 40.02 -4.51 -4.15
CA ASP A 183 40.87 -5.08 -5.19
C ASP A 183 40.23 -6.37 -5.72
N THR A 184 39.59 -6.26 -6.89
CA THR A 184 38.90 -7.38 -7.53
C THR A 184 39.79 -8.59 -7.81
N GLN A 185 41.09 -8.40 -8.05
CA GLN A 185 42.02 -9.50 -8.29
C GLN A 185 42.34 -10.22 -6.98
N ALA A 186 42.62 -9.45 -5.93
CA ALA A 186 42.81 -10.00 -4.60
C ALA A 186 41.51 -10.64 -4.05
N LEU A 187 40.32 -10.16 -4.43
CA LEU A 187 39.07 -10.80 -4.03
C LEU A 187 38.80 -12.11 -4.79
N ALA A 188 39.12 -12.15 -6.08
CA ALA A 188 38.96 -13.35 -6.91
C ALA A 188 39.96 -14.46 -6.55
N SER A 189 41.15 -14.10 -6.07
CA SER A 189 42.20 -15.02 -5.64
C SER A 189 42.85 -14.53 -4.34
N PRO A 190 42.18 -14.71 -3.20
CA PRO A 190 42.61 -14.12 -1.95
C PRO A 190 43.89 -14.78 -1.42
N PRO A 191 44.85 -13.99 -0.90
CA PRO A 191 46.12 -14.53 -0.40
C PRO A 191 45.95 -15.40 0.86
N ALA A 192 44.82 -15.25 1.55
CA ALA A 192 44.38 -16.10 2.65
C ALA A 192 42.88 -16.41 2.49
N PRO A 193 42.38 -17.53 3.03
CA PRO A 193 40.95 -17.83 2.99
C PRO A 193 40.13 -16.69 3.60
N LEU A 194 39.11 -16.23 2.86
CA LEU A 194 38.15 -15.27 3.39
C LEU A 194 37.39 -15.91 4.55
N THR A 195 37.18 -15.15 5.62
CA THR A 195 36.44 -15.59 6.81
C THR A 195 35.29 -14.64 7.11
N ALA A 196 34.26 -15.18 7.77
CA ALA A 196 33.15 -14.40 8.29
C ALA A 196 33.10 -14.51 9.82
N GLU A 197 32.80 -13.40 10.47
CA GLU A 197 32.63 -13.29 11.91
C GLU A 197 31.16 -13.43 12.29
N LEU A 198 30.86 -14.27 13.28
CA LEU A 198 29.53 -14.38 13.87
C LEU A 198 29.22 -13.14 14.70
N LEU A 199 28.12 -12.46 14.37
CA LEU A 199 27.61 -11.30 15.10
C LEU A 199 26.53 -11.69 16.10
N LEU A 200 25.56 -12.51 15.69
CA LEU A 200 24.39 -12.83 16.51
C LEU A 200 23.81 -14.20 16.13
N GLU A 201 23.42 -14.96 17.15
CA GLU A 201 22.57 -16.16 17.00
C GLU A 201 21.14 -15.82 17.46
N LEU A 202 20.16 -16.28 16.69
CA LEU A 202 18.73 -16.12 16.97
C LEU A 202 18.12 -17.43 17.43
N ALA A 203 16.91 -17.37 17.99
CA ALA A 203 16.19 -18.56 18.42
C ALA A 203 15.86 -19.49 17.24
N SER A 204 15.59 -20.76 17.53
CA SER A 204 15.33 -21.79 16.51
C SER A 204 14.12 -21.51 15.62
N ASP A 205 13.16 -20.74 16.12
CA ASP A 205 11.93 -20.35 15.42
C ASP A 205 12.03 -18.97 14.73
N GLU A 206 13.18 -18.31 14.82
CA GLU A 206 13.44 -17.01 14.20
C GLU A 206 14.23 -17.14 12.90
N ALA A 207 13.83 -16.36 11.91
CA ALA A 207 14.55 -16.17 10.65
C ALA A 207 14.79 -14.67 10.42
N VAL A 208 15.96 -14.28 9.92
CA VAL A 208 16.18 -12.89 9.50
C VAL A 208 15.53 -12.67 8.13
N GLY A 209 14.58 -11.74 8.06
CA GLY A 209 13.86 -11.38 6.84
C GLY A 209 14.48 -10.18 6.10
N SER A 210 14.99 -9.20 6.83
CA SER A 210 15.60 -7.99 6.25
C SER A 210 16.82 -7.56 7.05
N LEU A 211 17.85 -7.11 6.33
CA LEU A 211 19.02 -6.43 6.87
C LEU A 211 19.15 -5.06 6.23
N LEU A 212 19.54 -4.08 7.01
CA LEU A 212 19.73 -2.71 6.55
C LEU A 212 20.99 -2.12 7.20
N VAL A 213 21.89 -1.59 6.38
CA VAL A 213 23.06 -0.84 6.85
C VAL A 213 22.64 0.60 7.16
N LEU A 214 23.16 1.13 8.28
CA LEU A 214 22.86 2.49 8.74
C LEU A 214 24.05 3.42 8.45
N PRO A 215 23.84 4.75 8.51
CA PRO A 215 24.93 5.72 8.33
C PRO A 215 26.05 5.62 9.36
N ASP A 216 25.74 5.22 10.60
CA ASP A 216 26.76 4.81 11.56
C ASP A 216 27.28 3.42 11.16
N PRO A 217 28.55 3.28 10.76
CA PRO A 217 29.12 2.01 10.28
C PRO A 217 29.15 0.91 11.36
N ASN A 218 28.94 1.26 12.63
CA ASN A 218 28.90 0.31 13.74
C ASN A 218 27.49 -0.26 13.97
N LEU A 219 26.47 0.21 13.24
CA LEU A 219 25.08 -0.16 13.46
C LEU A 219 24.46 -0.77 12.21
N ILE A 220 23.69 -1.83 12.41
CA ILE A 220 22.81 -2.40 11.38
C ILE A 220 21.42 -2.61 11.96
N ALA A 221 20.39 -2.38 11.15
CA ALA A 221 19.01 -2.72 11.51
C ALA A 221 18.65 -4.11 10.98
N VAL A 222 18.02 -4.90 11.83
CA VAL A 222 17.66 -6.30 11.58
C VAL A 222 16.17 -6.45 11.79
N SER A 223 15.46 -7.00 10.80
CA SER A 223 14.08 -7.48 10.97
C SER A 223 14.08 -8.99 10.93
N THR A 224 13.44 -9.59 11.93
CA THR A 224 13.22 -11.02 12.04
C THR A 224 11.76 -11.36 11.73
N ARG A 225 11.51 -12.61 11.37
CA ARG A 225 10.19 -13.22 11.22
C ARG A 225 10.14 -14.51 12.02
N ARG A 226 8.95 -14.87 12.48
CA ARG A 226 8.69 -16.14 13.17
C ARG A 226 7.57 -16.89 12.45
N GLY A 227 7.68 -18.21 12.38
CA GLY A 227 6.74 -19.06 11.64
C GLY A 227 5.45 -19.41 12.41
N GLN A 228 5.28 -18.91 13.64
CA GLN A 228 4.13 -19.21 14.47
C GLN A 228 3.11 -18.06 14.44
N TYR A 229 1.87 -18.42 14.10
CA TYR A 229 0.73 -17.51 14.12
C TYR A 229 0.59 -16.82 15.48
N GLY A 230 0.50 -15.49 15.46
CA GLY A 230 0.31 -14.68 16.66
C GLY A 230 1.58 -14.43 17.47
N ASN A 231 2.74 -14.77 16.92
CA ASN A 231 4.05 -14.46 17.48
C ASN A 231 4.88 -13.77 16.40
N PRO A 232 4.65 -12.46 16.13
CA PRO A 232 5.37 -11.74 15.09
C PRO A 232 6.87 -11.69 15.39
N GLY A 233 7.69 -11.64 14.34
CA GLY A 233 9.11 -11.37 14.50
C GLY A 233 9.38 -9.96 15.02
N THR A 234 10.61 -9.73 15.51
CA THR A 234 11.03 -8.44 16.08
C THR A 234 11.99 -7.70 15.15
N SER A 235 11.98 -6.36 15.23
CA SER A 235 12.96 -5.50 14.58
C SER A 235 13.84 -4.81 15.63
N PHE A 236 15.14 -4.71 15.38
CA PHE A 236 16.09 -4.08 16.30
C PHE A 236 17.34 -3.56 15.58
N ILE A 237 18.05 -2.63 16.21
CA ILE A 237 19.40 -2.19 15.83
C ILE A 237 20.42 -3.03 16.59
N LEU A 238 21.35 -3.63 15.85
CA LEU A 238 22.51 -4.34 16.39
C LEU A 238 23.74 -3.45 16.30
N GLU A 239 24.45 -3.32 17.42
CA GLU A 239 25.80 -2.75 17.41
C GLU A 239 26.82 -3.85 17.06
N VAL A 240 27.45 -3.69 15.91
CA VAL A 240 28.23 -4.75 15.25
C VAL A 240 29.50 -5.10 16.02
N ASN A 241 30.15 -4.12 16.65
CA ASN A 241 31.42 -4.34 17.35
C ASN A 241 31.22 -4.95 18.75
N THR A 242 30.15 -4.57 19.44
CA THR A 242 29.81 -5.09 20.77
C THR A 242 28.94 -6.35 20.70
N LYS A 243 28.31 -6.59 19.54
CA LYS A 243 27.36 -7.69 19.29
C LYS A 243 26.11 -7.62 20.16
N VAL A 244 25.75 -6.42 20.61
CA VAL A 244 24.62 -6.17 21.51
C VAL A 244 23.44 -5.59 20.73
N ARG A 245 22.24 -6.11 20.99
CA ARG A 245 20.98 -5.49 20.54
C ARG A 245 20.82 -4.17 21.29
N ARG A 246 21.05 -3.06 20.59
CA ARG A 246 21.10 -1.72 21.18
C ARG A 246 19.70 -1.15 21.39
N THR A 247 18.85 -1.23 20.37
CA THR A 247 17.55 -0.55 20.35
C THR A 247 16.52 -1.45 19.68
N THR A 248 15.38 -1.68 20.32
CA THR A 248 14.23 -2.34 19.67
C THR A 248 13.48 -1.33 18.82
N LEU A 249 13.08 -1.71 17.61
CA LEU A 249 12.35 -0.88 16.67
C LEU A 249 10.85 -1.24 16.74
N ASP A 250 10.05 -0.32 17.29
CA ASP A 250 8.62 -0.50 17.52
C ASP A 250 7.78 -0.06 16.32
N PHE A 251 7.49 -1.02 15.43
CA PHE A 251 6.53 -0.86 14.34
C PHE A 251 5.09 -1.18 14.79
N ALA A 252 4.70 -0.70 15.97
CA ALA A 252 3.40 -0.97 16.61
C ALA A 252 3.12 -2.48 16.78
N GLY A 253 4.16 -3.25 17.08
CA GLY A 253 4.09 -4.71 17.23
C GLY A 253 3.92 -5.52 15.93
N ALA A 254 3.93 -4.87 14.76
CA ALA A 254 3.82 -5.56 13.48
C ALA A 254 5.15 -6.23 13.04
N GLN A 255 5.04 -7.36 12.34
CA GLN A 255 6.18 -7.97 11.65
C GLN A 255 6.57 -7.12 10.43
N VAL A 256 7.87 -7.07 10.09
CA VAL A 256 8.39 -6.22 9.01
C VAL A 256 9.07 -7.06 7.93
N LEU A 257 8.61 -6.92 6.68
CA LEU A 257 9.15 -7.59 5.50
C LEU A 257 10.47 -6.97 5.03
N GLN A 258 10.53 -5.64 5.00
CA GLN A 258 11.64 -4.88 4.44
C GLN A 258 11.92 -3.66 5.31
N LEU A 259 13.21 -3.41 5.58
CA LEU A 259 13.69 -2.20 6.23
C LEU A 259 14.36 -1.29 5.20
N VAL A 260 14.03 0.00 5.23
CA VAL A 260 14.61 1.03 4.35
C VAL A 260 14.97 2.26 5.18
N THR A 261 16.03 2.97 4.80
CA THR A 261 16.38 4.26 5.39
C THR A 261 16.79 5.24 4.28
N HIS A 262 17.14 6.46 4.66
CA HIS A 262 17.47 7.54 3.73
C HIS A 262 18.80 8.21 4.06
N GLY A 263 19.48 8.73 3.04
CA GLY A 263 20.54 9.72 3.22
C GLY A 263 20.02 11.06 3.73
N ARG A 264 20.91 12.04 3.87
CA ARG A 264 20.56 13.39 4.33
C ARG A 264 19.51 14.03 3.41
N VAL A 265 18.48 14.63 4.01
CA VAL A 265 17.46 15.40 3.30
C VAL A 265 17.90 16.87 3.23
N PRO A 266 18.09 17.47 2.03
CA PRO A 266 18.44 18.88 1.90
C PRO A 266 17.35 19.82 2.42
N GLY A 267 17.72 21.04 2.81
CA GLY A 267 16.80 22.12 3.21
C GLY A 267 16.99 22.61 4.64
N GLU A 268 16.51 23.83 4.91
CA GLU A 268 16.39 24.40 6.25
C GLU A 268 15.07 23.92 6.87
N ASP A 269 15.12 23.42 8.09
CA ASP A 269 13.96 22.91 8.83
C ASP A 269 14.07 23.33 10.29
N GLU A 270 12.93 23.49 10.94
CA GLU A 270 12.86 23.75 12.39
C GLU A 270 13.35 22.53 13.19
N GLN A 271 13.34 21.34 12.58
CA GLN A 271 13.75 20.06 13.18
C GLN A 271 14.82 19.37 12.34
N PRO A 272 16.08 19.85 12.39
CA PRO A 272 17.19 19.35 11.56
C PRO A 272 17.49 17.87 11.81
N GLU A 273 17.18 17.34 13.00
CA GLU A 273 17.34 15.94 13.36
C GLU A 273 16.51 15.00 12.48
N ARG A 274 15.34 15.42 11.99
CA ARG A 274 14.49 14.61 11.10
C ARG A 274 15.09 14.43 9.70
N ARG A 275 16.01 15.32 9.32
CA ARG A 275 16.68 15.35 8.02
C ARG A 275 18.06 14.70 8.04
N ALA A 276 18.56 14.36 9.21
CA ALA A 276 19.83 13.66 9.35
C ALA A 276 19.77 12.32 8.59
N PRO A 277 20.90 11.88 8.01
CA PRO A 277 20.94 10.57 7.37
C PRO A 277 20.56 9.51 8.39
N GLY A 278 19.71 8.58 7.98
CA GLY A 278 19.29 7.47 8.83
C GLY A 278 18.49 7.88 10.05
N ALA A 279 17.97 9.11 10.14
CA ALA A 279 17.15 9.58 11.25
C ALA A 279 15.92 8.69 11.47
N ARG A 280 15.38 8.12 10.38
CA ARG A 280 14.23 7.23 10.41
C ARG A 280 14.51 5.93 9.70
N ILE A 281 13.94 4.85 10.25
CA ILE A 281 13.93 3.53 9.61
C ILE A 281 12.47 3.22 9.27
N PHE A 282 12.22 2.96 7.99
CA PHE A 282 10.91 2.62 7.46
C PHE A 282 10.80 1.10 7.37
N GLY A 283 9.68 0.57 7.85
CA GLY A 283 9.32 -0.83 7.81
C GLY A 283 8.12 -1.05 6.91
N VAL A 284 8.26 -1.94 5.92
CA VAL A 284 7.13 -2.48 5.18
C VAL A 284 6.47 -3.55 6.04
N LEU A 285 5.23 -3.32 6.47
CA LEU A 285 4.52 -4.20 7.39
C LEU A 285 4.06 -5.49 6.72
N ASP A 286 4.21 -6.60 7.44
CA ASP A 286 3.79 -7.94 7.04
C ASP A 286 2.46 -8.33 7.72
N PRO A 287 1.33 -8.34 6.99
CA PRO A 287 0.06 -8.77 7.57
C PRO A 287 -0.03 -10.30 7.73
N SER A 288 0.98 -11.09 7.35
CA SER A 288 0.88 -12.56 7.41
C SER A 288 0.87 -13.14 8.83
N ASN A 289 1.31 -12.38 9.84
CA ASN A 289 1.48 -12.89 11.21
C ASN A 289 0.81 -12.03 12.29
N CYS A 290 -0.32 -11.41 11.98
CA CYS A 290 -1.06 -10.65 12.99
C CYS A 290 -1.73 -11.58 13.99
N THR A 291 -1.71 -11.17 15.26
CA THR A 291 -2.57 -11.73 16.29
C THR A 291 -4.02 -11.32 16.03
N GLN A 292 -4.89 -12.25 15.60
CA GLN A 292 -6.31 -12.08 15.91
C GLN A 292 -6.44 -12.15 17.43
N PRO A 293 -7.02 -11.14 18.11
CA PRO A 293 -7.37 -11.29 19.51
C PRO A 293 -8.30 -12.49 19.68
N ALA A 294 -8.19 -13.20 20.80
CA ALA A 294 -9.25 -14.12 21.19
C ALA A 294 -10.56 -13.31 21.35
N ALA A 295 -11.65 -13.77 20.74
CA ALA A 295 -12.98 -13.18 20.92
C ALA A 295 -13.28 -13.04 22.43
N PRO A 296 -13.91 -11.93 22.89
CA PRO A 296 -14.76 -11.01 22.14
C PRO A 296 -14.09 -9.67 21.74
N ALA A 297 -12.75 -9.57 21.77
CA ALA A 297 -12.09 -8.34 21.35
C ALA A 297 -12.31 -8.08 19.84
N PRO A 298 -12.53 -6.81 19.42
CA PRO A 298 -12.75 -6.47 18.03
C PRO A 298 -11.57 -6.99 17.20
N ALA A 299 -11.86 -7.54 16.01
CA ALA A 299 -10.83 -8.02 15.11
C ALA A 299 -9.78 -6.92 14.92
N VAL A 300 -8.57 -7.12 15.46
CA VAL A 300 -7.45 -6.21 15.18
C VAL A 300 -7.18 -6.37 13.70
N ALA A 301 -7.52 -5.34 12.92
CA ALA A 301 -7.18 -5.29 11.53
C ALA A 301 -5.67 -5.50 11.42
N CYS A 302 -5.27 -6.54 10.70
CA CYS A 302 -3.88 -6.77 10.36
C CYS A 302 -3.28 -5.48 9.81
N GLN A 303 -2.35 -4.87 10.56
CA GLN A 303 -1.73 -3.64 10.10
C GLN A 303 -0.92 -3.96 8.84
N SER A 304 -1.24 -3.25 7.77
CA SER A 304 -0.52 -3.28 6.50
C SER A 304 -0.17 -1.86 6.10
N GLY A 305 0.82 -1.72 5.24
CA GLY A 305 1.35 -0.44 4.82
C GLY A 305 2.78 -0.23 5.30
N ILE A 306 3.13 1.03 5.52
CA ILE A 306 4.46 1.44 5.95
C ILE A 306 4.37 2.25 7.23
N LEU A 307 5.25 1.92 8.16
CA LEU A 307 5.52 2.71 9.36
C LEU A 307 6.99 3.10 9.40
N ALA A 308 7.28 4.16 10.13
CA ALA A 308 8.64 4.62 10.38
C ALA A 308 8.86 4.70 11.89
N VAL A 309 10.08 4.39 12.30
CA VAL A 309 10.55 4.55 13.68
C VAL A 309 11.72 5.51 13.69
N ASP A 310 11.87 6.23 14.80
CA ASP A 310 13.09 7.02 15.05
C ASP A 310 14.25 6.05 15.29
N SER A 311 15.36 6.22 14.57
CA SER A 311 16.49 5.29 14.66
C SER A 311 17.25 5.38 15.98
N THR A 312 17.14 6.50 16.69
CA THR A 312 17.82 6.71 17.97
C THR A 312 17.02 6.12 19.11
N THR A 313 15.72 6.41 19.17
CA THR A 313 14.85 5.95 20.27
C THR A 313 14.21 4.59 20.01
N GLY A 314 14.09 4.19 18.73
CA GLY A 314 13.37 2.99 18.32
C GLY A 314 11.85 3.09 18.41
N THR A 315 11.31 4.23 18.85
CA THR A 315 9.86 4.41 18.99
C THR A 315 9.22 4.77 17.66
N LEU A 316 7.92 4.45 17.52
CA LEU A 316 7.11 4.90 16.40
C LEU A 316 7.29 6.41 16.15
N ALA A 317 7.63 6.77 14.91
CA ALA A 317 7.94 8.14 14.56
C ALA A 317 6.69 9.02 14.59
N LYS A 318 6.90 10.30 14.84
CA LYS A 318 5.83 11.31 14.87
C LYS A 318 5.73 12.02 13.53
N ASP A 319 4.51 12.17 13.04
CA ASP A 319 4.24 12.89 11.79
C ASP A 319 4.33 14.41 11.97
N PHE A 320 3.93 15.16 10.94
CA PHE A 320 3.95 16.63 10.94
C PHE A 320 3.07 17.26 12.04
N THR A 321 2.08 16.54 12.56
CA THR A 321 1.21 17.02 13.65
C THR A 321 1.84 16.81 15.03
N GLY A 322 2.96 16.09 15.11
CA GLY A 322 3.65 15.78 16.37
C GLY A 322 3.10 14.57 17.12
N TYR A 323 2.14 13.85 16.53
CA TYR A 323 1.56 12.62 17.06
C TYR A 323 2.13 11.39 16.35
N PRO A 324 2.05 10.18 16.95
CA PRO A 324 2.55 8.96 16.32
C PRO A 324 1.93 8.78 14.94
N MET A 325 2.75 8.49 13.93
CA MET A 325 2.27 8.36 12.56
C MET A 325 1.25 7.23 12.41
N LEU A 326 0.36 7.37 11.44
CA LEU A 326 -0.56 6.31 11.04
C LEU A 326 0.07 5.44 9.94
N PRO A 327 -0.31 4.15 9.81
CA PRO A 327 0.14 3.30 8.72
C PRO A 327 -0.16 3.90 7.35
N LEU A 328 0.89 4.07 6.54
CA LEU A 328 0.75 4.55 5.17
C LEU A 328 0.37 3.38 4.27
N ASN A 329 -0.92 3.26 3.97
CA ASN A 329 -1.47 2.21 3.10
C ASN A 329 -2.41 2.78 2.04
N SER A 330 -2.81 1.94 1.09
CA SER A 330 -3.70 2.31 -0.01
C SER A 330 -4.75 1.22 -0.20
N GLY A 331 -5.74 1.21 0.70
CA GLY A 331 -6.86 0.28 0.65
C GLY A 331 -6.41 -1.18 0.78
N SER A 332 -6.81 -2.04 -0.16
CA SER A 332 -6.51 -3.46 -0.17
C SER A 332 -5.15 -3.85 -0.76
N GLY A 333 -4.39 -2.88 -1.30
CA GLY A 333 -3.09 -3.16 -1.92
C GLY A 333 -1.99 -3.37 -0.88
N LEU A 334 -1.44 -4.60 -0.84
CA LEU A 334 -0.25 -4.90 -0.04
C LEU A 334 1.00 -4.27 -0.67
N PRO A 335 1.86 -3.57 0.10
CA PRO A 335 3.15 -3.10 -0.37
C PRO A 335 4.06 -4.25 -0.82
N MET A 336 4.62 -4.14 -2.01
CA MET A 336 5.53 -5.13 -2.62
C MET A 336 7.01 -4.72 -2.53
N GLY A 337 7.26 -3.47 -2.13
CA GLY A 337 8.58 -2.91 -1.93
C GLY A 337 8.49 -1.44 -1.53
N LEU A 338 9.62 -0.86 -1.14
CA LEU A 338 9.74 0.54 -0.79
C LEU A 338 11.07 1.11 -1.29
N SER A 339 11.01 2.28 -1.92
CA SER A 339 12.19 3.13 -2.16
C SER A 339 11.91 4.52 -1.60
N LEU A 340 12.96 5.12 -1.02
CA LEU A 340 12.95 6.52 -0.61
C LEU A 340 13.81 7.33 -1.57
N SER A 341 13.42 8.58 -1.82
CA SER A 341 14.12 9.45 -2.76
C SER A 341 14.14 10.89 -2.26
N THR A 342 15.32 11.49 -2.18
CA THR A 342 15.49 12.88 -1.76
C THR A 342 15.33 13.85 -2.93
N ASN A 343 14.76 15.01 -2.64
CA ASN A 343 14.63 16.17 -3.54
C ASN A 343 14.07 15.78 -4.92
N THR A 344 12.89 15.13 -4.91
CA THR A 344 12.29 14.53 -6.11
C THR A 344 11.24 15.44 -6.70
N LEU A 345 11.35 15.74 -7.99
CA LEU A 345 10.32 16.44 -8.73
C LEU A 345 9.18 15.47 -9.03
N LEU A 346 8.03 15.70 -8.40
CA LEU A 346 6.81 14.94 -8.63
C LEU A 346 5.75 15.87 -9.21
N SER A 347 5.11 15.46 -10.30
CA SER A 347 3.96 16.20 -10.80
C SER A 347 2.77 15.95 -9.88
N VAL A 348 2.32 16.97 -9.15
CA VAL A 348 1.12 16.89 -8.31
C VAL A 348 0.05 17.72 -8.99
N GLN A 349 -1.06 17.11 -9.38
CA GLN A 349 -2.19 17.86 -9.90
C GLN A 349 -3.02 18.43 -8.75
N GLY A 350 -2.91 19.74 -8.53
CA GLY A 350 -3.75 20.52 -7.62
C GLY A 350 -3.60 22.01 -7.91
N GLY A 351 -4.39 22.57 -8.84
CA GLY A 351 -4.33 24.00 -9.18
C GLY A 351 -3.06 24.44 -9.92
N GLU A 352 -2.80 25.76 -9.96
CA GLU A 352 -1.83 26.46 -10.85
C GLU A 352 -0.37 25.97 -10.81
N LYS A 353 0.04 25.14 -9.85
CA LYS A 353 1.39 24.55 -9.82
C LYS A 353 1.34 23.06 -10.09
N ARG A 354 1.90 22.67 -11.25
CA ARG A 354 1.93 21.30 -11.77
C ARG A 354 3.10 20.46 -11.27
N GLU A 355 4.01 21.06 -10.49
CA GLU A 355 5.27 20.45 -10.08
C GLU A 355 5.57 20.84 -8.62
N ALA A 356 5.74 19.83 -7.77
CA ALA A 356 6.20 20.01 -6.40
C ALA A 356 7.46 19.18 -6.19
N THR A 357 8.51 19.82 -5.69
CA THR A 357 9.71 19.11 -5.25
C THR A 357 9.43 18.56 -3.85
N VAL A 358 9.29 17.25 -3.75
CA VAL A 358 9.09 16.55 -2.47
C VAL A 358 10.46 16.31 -1.84
N PRO A 359 10.75 16.84 -0.62
CA PRO A 359 12.07 16.72 -0.01
C PRO A 359 12.50 15.27 0.23
N LEU A 360 11.58 14.42 0.68
CA LEU A 360 11.77 12.98 0.81
C LEU A 360 10.50 12.27 0.36
N LEU A 361 10.53 11.69 -0.83
CA LEU A 361 9.43 10.95 -1.44
C LEU A 361 9.56 9.46 -1.11
N GLY A 362 8.47 8.86 -0.64
CA GLY A 362 8.33 7.40 -0.60
C GLY A 362 7.59 6.88 -1.83
N ILE A 363 8.11 5.81 -2.44
CA ILE A 363 7.53 5.15 -3.62
C ILE A 363 7.24 3.70 -3.27
N VAL A 364 5.98 3.30 -3.40
CA VAL A 364 5.47 2.01 -2.91
C VAL A 364 4.66 1.31 -3.99
N PRO A 365 5.23 0.31 -4.67
CA PRO A 365 4.47 -0.53 -5.57
C PRO A 365 3.56 -1.45 -4.77
N LEU A 366 2.30 -1.58 -5.19
CA LEU A 366 1.28 -2.36 -4.51
C LEU A 366 0.90 -3.60 -5.32
N SER A 367 0.50 -4.66 -4.63
CA SER A 367 0.01 -5.92 -5.23
C SER A 367 -1.21 -5.75 -6.15
N THR A 368 -1.94 -4.63 -6.05
CA THR A 368 -3.04 -4.26 -6.95
C THR A 368 -2.57 -3.75 -8.32
N GLY A 369 -1.27 -3.57 -8.53
CA GLY A 369 -0.70 -2.94 -9.73
C GLY A 369 -0.60 -1.42 -9.64
N ALA A 370 -1.11 -0.83 -8.56
CA ALA A 370 -1.02 0.59 -8.31
C ALA A 370 0.30 0.96 -7.60
N ILE A 371 0.67 2.23 -7.66
CA ILE A 371 1.89 2.76 -7.04
C ILE A 371 1.50 3.94 -6.16
N LEU A 372 1.74 3.80 -4.86
CA LEU A 372 1.47 4.82 -3.86
C LEU A 372 2.70 5.70 -3.66
N PHE A 373 2.47 7.01 -3.65
CA PHE A 373 3.45 8.02 -3.30
C PHE A 373 3.06 8.72 -2.00
N PHE A 374 4.03 8.96 -1.13
CA PHE A 374 3.80 9.62 0.15
C PHE A 374 4.96 10.52 0.55
N ASP A 375 4.69 11.48 1.45
CA ASP A 375 5.71 12.34 2.01
C ASP A 375 6.39 11.63 3.20
N ALA A 376 7.58 11.11 2.97
CA ALA A 376 8.34 10.38 3.98
C ALA A 376 9.01 11.31 5.00
N LEU A 377 9.15 12.61 4.71
CA LEU A 377 9.63 13.57 5.69
C LEU A 377 8.52 13.96 6.69
N ASN A 378 7.29 14.10 6.21
CA ASN A 378 6.15 14.43 7.07
C ASN A 378 5.39 13.19 7.59
N LEU A 379 5.72 11.99 7.09
CA LEU A 379 5.12 10.69 7.45
C LEU A 379 3.62 10.63 7.17
N VAL A 380 3.19 11.19 6.05
CA VAL A 380 1.78 11.27 5.65
C VAL A 380 1.60 11.01 4.17
N HIS A 381 0.40 10.60 3.78
CA HIS A 381 0.02 10.51 2.38
C HIS A 381 0.05 11.88 1.71
N LEU A 382 0.46 11.91 0.45
CA LEU A 382 0.21 13.05 -0.42
C LEU A 382 -1.26 13.02 -0.81
N ASN A 383 -2.05 14.04 -0.45
CA ASN A 383 -3.46 14.12 -0.83
C ASN A 383 -3.62 14.91 -2.13
N VAL A 384 -4.25 14.32 -3.15
CA VAL A 384 -4.33 14.86 -4.53
C VAL A 384 -5.69 15.42 -4.92
N GLY A 385 -6.69 15.43 -4.03
CA GLY A 385 -8.05 15.88 -4.39
C GLY A 385 -8.51 17.16 -3.71
N ALA A 386 -9.08 18.01 -4.57
CA ALA A 386 -9.92 19.21 -4.40
C ALA A 386 -9.35 20.39 -3.58
N LEU A 387 -9.05 21.49 -4.28
CA LEU A 387 -8.88 22.86 -3.73
C LEU A 387 -7.70 23.10 -2.77
N TRP A 388 -6.48 22.91 -3.24
CA TRP A 388 -5.38 23.84 -2.92
C TRP A 388 -5.22 24.92 -4.01
N ALA A 389 -6.31 25.20 -4.73
CA ALA A 389 -6.36 26.33 -5.65
C ALA A 389 -6.68 27.60 -4.86
N ALA A 390 -5.67 28.22 -4.23
CA ALA A 390 -5.62 29.63 -3.82
C ALA A 390 -6.82 30.26 -3.04
N THR A 391 -7.84 29.49 -2.69
CA THR A 391 -9.01 29.87 -1.90
C THR A 391 -9.11 28.91 -0.72
N ASP A 392 -9.01 29.45 0.49
CA ASP A 392 -8.94 28.80 1.81
C ASP A 392 -10.12 27.88 2.19
N THR A 393 -10.71 27.10 1.29
CA THR A 393 -11.71 26.09 1.67
C THR A 393 -10.99 24.84 2.17
N ALA A 394 -10.96 24.67 3.50
CA ALA A 394 -10.40 23.49 4.14
C ALA A 394 -11.07 22.20 3.61
N ASN A 395 -10.27 21.18 3.32
CA ASN A 395 -10.76 19.82 3.08
C ASN A 395 -11.53 19.36 4.33
N THR A 396 -12.83 19.21 4.17
CA THR A 396 -13.76 18.80 5.22
C THR A 396 -14.56 17.62 4.69
N ALA A 397 -14.89 16.69 5.57
CA ALA A 397 -15.79 15.60 5.21
C ALA A 397 -17.15 16.17 4.80
N THR A 398 -17.75 15.62 3.75
CA THR A 398 -19.08 16.05 3.27
C THR A 398 -19.99 14.85 3.06
N ALA A 399 -21.27 15.12 2.80
CA ALA A 399 -22.19 14.13 2.29
C ALA A 399 -23.09 14.76 1.23
N THR A 400 -23.59 13.92 0.32
CA THR A 400 -24.70 14.25 -0.57
C THR A 400 -25.92 13.47 -0.10
N VAL A 401 -27.09 14.10 -0.15
CA VAL A 401 -28.36 13.46 0.25
C VAL A 401 -29.30 13.52 -0.93
N SER A 402 -29.81 12.38 -1.39
CA SER A 402 -30.85 12.33 -2.43
C SER A 402 -32.08 11.60 -1.91
N LEU A 403 -33.27 12.00 -2.34
CA LEU A 403 -34.51 11.29 -2.05
C LEU A 403 -34.94 10.51 -3.30
N VAL A 404 -34.95 9.19 -3.20
CA VAL A 404 -35.28 8.30 -4.32
C VAL A 404 -36.52 7.46 -4.03
N ASP A 405 -37.24 7.10 -5.09
CA ASP A 405 -38.38 6.19 -5.02
C ASP A 405 -37.95 4.73 -4.82
N VAL A 406 -38.94 3.83 -4.75
CA VAL A 406 -38.70 2.38 -4.59
C VAL A 406 -37.94 1.74 -5.76
N VAL A 407 -37.92 2.38 -6.93
CA VAL A 407 -37.23 1.92 -8.14
C VAL A 407 -35.83 2.57 -8.27
N GLY A 408 -35.56 3.62 -7.50
CA GLY A 408 -34.30 4.37 -7.49
C GLY A 408 -34.31 5.68 -8.28
N ASN A 409 -35.46 6.15 -8.75
CA ASN A 409 -35.56 7.45 -9.42
C ASN A 409 -35.59 8.57 -8.38
N ASN A 410 -34.96 9.71 -8.68
CA ASN A 410 -35.07 10.90 -7.83
C ASN A 410 -36.54 11.37 -7.78
N VAL A 411 -37.09 11.44 -6.56
CA VAL A 411 -38.50 11.85 -6.32
C VAL A 411 -38.69 13.34 -6.62
N ASP A 412 -37.63 14.13 -6.48
CA ASP A 412 -37.62 15.54 -6.87
C ASP A 412 -36.28 15.91 -7.51
N PRO A 413 -36.16 15.81 -8.85
CA PRO A 413 -34.93 16.14 -9.56
C PRO A 413 -34.60 17.65 -9.53
N SER A 414 -35.54 18.52 -9.13
CA SER A 414 -35.31 19.96 -9.05
C SER A 414 -34.52 20.37 -7.79
N THR A 415 -34.53 19.53 -6.75
CA THR A 415 -33.71 19.66 -5.54
C THR A 415 -32.93 18.37 -5.28
N PRO A 416 -31.89 18.10 -6.09
CA PRO A 416 -31.18 16.83 -6.07
C PRO A 416 -30.38 16.60 -4.77
N ASP A 417 -29.99 17.67 -4.07
CA ASP A 417 -29.33 17.61 -2.77
C ASP A 417 -30.29 18.03 -1.64
N ARG A 418 -30.63 17.07 -0.78
CA ARG A 418 -31.59 17.16 0.33
C ARG A 418 -30.90 17.24 1.69
N ARG A 419 -29.70 17.83 1.78
CA ARG A 419 -29.00 18.07 3.06
C ARG A 419 -29.79 18.88 4.10
N ALA A 420 -30.81 19.63 3.69
CA ALA A 420 -31.74 20.30 4.60
C ALA A 420 -32.73 19.32 5.28
N ASP A 421 -32.98 18.16 4.67
CA ASP A 421 -33.84 17.10 5.22
C ASP A 421 -33.05 16.16 6.15
N ILE A 422 -31.77 15.91 5.83
CA ILE A 422 -30.84 15.10 6.63
C ILE A 422 -29.51 15.86 6.79
N ALA A 423 -29.23 16.33 8.01
CA ALA A 423 -27.96 16.98 8.33
C ALA A 423 -26.85 15.95 8.54
N PHE A 424 -25.66 16.24 8.00
CA PHE A 424 -24.45 15.43 8.14
C PHE A 424 -23.38 16.19 8.91
N SER A 425 -22.65 15.49 9.77
CA SER A 425 -21.38 15.94 10.35
C SER A 425 -20.36 14.81 10.35
N GLY A 426 -19.11 15.12 10.02
CA GLY A 426 -18.01 14.17 9.97
C GLY A 426 -16.67 14.86 10.17
N THR A 427 -15.71 14.13 10.74
CA THR A 427 -14.35 14.59 10.95
C THR A 427 -13.48 14.20 9.74
N PHE A 428 -12.77 15.17 9.17
CA PHE A 428 -11.80 14.92 8.09
C PHE A 428 -10.68 14.01 8.60
N GLY A 429 -10.30 13.00 7.81
CA GLY A 429 -9.31 11.96 8.22
C GLY A 429 -9.88 10.79 9.04
N ALA A 430 -11.16 10.86 9.45
CA ALA A 430 -11.88 9.74 10.08
C ALA A 430 -13.14 9.31 9.28
N THR A 431 -13.79 10.25 8.60
CA THR A 431 -14.93 9.94 7.69
C THR A 431 -14.44 9.16 6.48
N ARG A 432 -15.10 8.05 6.15
CA ARG A 432 -14.84 7.24 4.95
C ARG A 432 -15.89 7.48 3.87
N ASP A 433 -15.57 7.09 2.64
CA ASP A 433 -16.52 7.09 1.53
C ASP A 433 -17.47 5.91 1.71
N GLU A 434 -18.71 6.19 2.10
CA GLU A 434 -19.71 5.18 2.44
C GLU A 434 -21.10 5.64 1.97
N THR A 435 -22.05 4.69 1.94
CA THR A 435 -23.44 4.99 1.60
C THR A 435 -24.36 4.47 2.70
N TYR A 436 -25.31 5.31 3.10
CA TYR A 436 -26.33 5.03 4.10
C TYR A 436 -27.71 5.22 3.49
N LEU A 437 -28.65 4.37 3.88
CA LEU A 437 -30.01 4.36 3.38
C LEU A 437 -30.98 4.62 4.53
N LEU A 438 -31.78 5.68 4.47
CA LEU A 438 -32.89 5.90 5.39
C LEU A 438 -34.20 5.62 4.66
N ILE A 439 -34.78 4.45 4.90
CA ILE A 439 -35.96 3.95 4.20
C ILE A 439 -37.22 4.33 4.98
N SER A 440 -38.11 5.09 4.35
CA SER A 440 -39.41 5.46 4.92
C SER A 440 -40.33 4.25 5.00
N GLU A 441 -40.89 4.01 6.19
CA GLU A 441 -41.68 2.81 6.49
C GLU A 441 -40.91 1.53 6.08
N GLY A 442 -39.61 1.52 6.35
CA GLY A 442 -38.73 0.39 6.04
C GLY A 442 -39.15 -0.88 6.78
N VAL A 443 -39.03 -2.03 6.11
CA VAL A 443 -39.32 -3.35 6.72
C VAL A 443 -38.30 -3.61 7.82
N LEU A 444 -38.76 -4.07 8.98
CA LEU A 444 -37.87 -4.41 10.09
C LEU A 444 -37.17 -5.74 9.83
N PRO A 445 -35.89 -5.88 10.22
CA PRO A 445 -35.18 -7.15 10.16
C PRO A 445 -35.99 -8.29 10.79
N ASN A 446 -36.01 -9.45 10.13
CA ASN A 446 -36.74 -10.65 10.56
C ASN A 446 -38.26 -10.50 10.69
N ALA A 447 -38.84 -9.37 10.26
CA ALA A 447 -40.29 -9.16 10.22
C ALA A 447 -40.80 -9.03 8.78
N THR A 448 -40.21 -9.77 7.85
CA THR A 448 -40.58 -9.78 6.43
C THR A 448 -41.29 -11.07 6.07
N ARG A 449 -42.39 -10.95 5.31
CA ARG A 449 -43.13 -12.06 4.69
C ARG A 449 -43.42 -13.24 5.64
N LEU A 450 -43.74 -12.92 6.89
CA LEU A 450 -44.08 -13.86 7.96
C LEU A 450 -45.44 -14.51 7.69
N GLU A 451 -45.59 -15.74 8.14
CA GLU A 451 -46.86 -16.46 8.05
C GLU A 451 -47.86 -15.96 9.09
N ARG A 452 -49.13 -15.91 8.68
CA ARG A 452 -50.26 -15.53 9.52
C ARG A 452 -51.38 -16.55 9.35
N ASP A 453 -52.08 -16.84 10.43
CA ASP A 453 -53.39 -17.50 10.38
C ASP A 453 -54.50 -16.46 10.15
N PRO A 454 -55.19 -16.47 8.97
CA PRO A 454 -56.28 -15.55 8.68
C PRO A 454 -57.46 -15.64 9.64
N ALA A 455 -57.64 -16.78 10.33
CA ALA A 455 -58.69 -16.97 11.32
C ALA A 455 -58.42 -16.17 12.62
N THR A 456 -57.22 -15.63 12.78
CA THR A 456 -56.81 -14.83 13.94
C THR A 456 -56.54 -13.37 13.58
N THR A 457 -56.69 -12.51 14.58
CA THR A 457 -56.41 -11.07 14.48
C THR A 457 -55.05 -10.70 15.09
N THR A 458 -54.29 -11.67 15.56
CA THR A 458 -52.98 -11.49 16.18
C THR A 458 -51.88 -11.98 15.24
N PHE A 459 -50.66 -11.47 15.46
CA PHE A 459 -49.52 -11.71 14.58
C PHE A 459 -48.33 -12.18 15.41
N THR A 460 -47.58 -13.17 14.92
CA THR A 460 -46.40 -13.67 15.61
C THR A 460 -45.15 -13.18 14.91
N VAL A 461 -44.31 -12.43 15.63
CA VAL A 461 -43.05 -11.89 15.08
C VAL A 461 -41.85 -12.49 15.79
N PRO A 462 -40.76 -12.84 15.07
CA PRO A 462 -39.51 -13.25 15.69
C PRO A 462 -38.94 -12.15 16.58
N ILE A 463 -38.39 -12.53 17.72
CA ILE A 463 -37.62 -11.65 18.58
C ILE A 463 -36.15 -11.86 18.25
N VAL A 464 -35.46 -10.76 17.97
CA VAL A 464 -34.00 -10.74 17.92
C VAL A 464 -33.52 -10.33 19.31
N ASP A 465 -33.09 -11.30 20.12
CA ASP A 465 -32.35 -11.01 21.34
C ASP A 465 -30.97 -10.41 20.97
N ALA A 466 -30.39 -9.66 21.89
CA ALA A 466 -29.29 -8.71 21.64
C ALA A 466 -28.22 -9.23 20.67
N LEU A 467 -27.83 -8.40 19.70
CA LEU A 467 -26.57 -8.57 19.00
C LEU A 467 -25.45 -8.35 20.03
N GLU A 468 -24.43 -9.20 20.02
CA GLU A 468 -23.30 -9.18 20.97
C GLU A 468 -22.51 -7.85 20.95
N ASP A 469 -22.71 -7.02 19.92
CA ASP A 469 -22.02 -5.76 19.66
C ASP A 469 -22.66 -4.49 20.26
N GLY A 470 -23.80 -4.62 20.97
CA GLY A 470 -24.47 -3.49 21.61
C GLY A 470 -25.27 -2.57 20.66
N SER A 471 -25.48 -2.97 19.40
CA SER A 471 -26.32 -2.24 18.44
C SER A 471 -27.83 -2.23 18.80
N ALA A 472 -28.56 -1.26 18.23
CA ALA A 472 -29.97 -1.05 18.53
C ALA A 472 -30.84 -2.23 18.06
N ARG A 473 -31.71 -2.75 18.93
CA ARG A 473 -32.56 -3.90 18.62
C ARG A 473 -33.61 -3.56 17.54
N PRO A 474 -33.73 -4.33 16.45
CA PRO A 474 -34.90 -4.29 15.59
C PRO A 474 -36.05 -4.97 16.33
N SER A 475 -36.77 -4.20 17.15
CA SER A 475 -37.97 -4.70 17.84
C SER A 475 -39.20 -4.06 17.22
N VAL A 476 -40.22 -4.88 16.96
CA VAL A 476 -41.59 -4.38 16.72
C VAL A 476 -42.06 -3.65 17.98
N ARG A 477 -42.71 -2.51 17.81
CA ARG A 477 -43.19 -1.63 18.87
C ARG A 477 -44.62 -1.17 18.58
N PRO A 478 -45.40 -0.81 19.61
CA PRO A 478 -46.62 -0.03 19.41
C PRO A 478 -46.39 1.19 18.49
N GLY A 479 -47.29 1.41 17.54
CA GLY A 479 -47.20 2.46 16.52
C GLY A 479 -46.52 2.04 15.21
N ASP A 480 -45.97 0.82 15.13
CA ASP A 480 -45.46 0.26 13.88
C ASP A 480 -46.57 -0.13 12.90
N LEU A 481 -46.20 -0.42 11.66
CA LEU A 481 -47.15 -0.68 10.58
C LEU A 481 -47.10 -2.15 10.17
N ILE A 482 -48.22 -2.85 10.29
CA ILE A 482 -48.44 -4.17 9.74
C ILE A 482 -48.97 -4.01 8.32
N VAL A 483 -48.30 -4.63 7.36
CA VAL A 483 -48.75 -4.70 5.97
C VAL A 483 -49.07 -6.15 5.63
N LEU A 484 -50.30 -6.40 5.20
CA LEU A 484 -50.74 -7.73 4.78
C LEU A 484 -50.25 -8.00 3.36
N LEU A 485 -49.76 -9.22 3.13
CA LEU A 485 -49.13 -9.66 1.89
C LEU A 485 -49.86 -10.90 1.33
N PRO A 486 -50.15 -10.93 0.01
CA PRO A 486 -50.72 -12.11 -0.62
C PRO A 486 -49.70 -13.26 -0.68
N GLU A 487 -50.19 -14.49 -0.83
CA GLU A 487 -49.32 -15.65 -1.07
C GLU A 487 -48.63 -15.52 -2.43
N ASP A 488 -49.41 -15.14 -3.45
CA ASP A 488 -48.95 -14.85 -4.80
C ASP A 488 -48.28 -13.48 -4.86
N SER A 489 -46.97 -13.46 -5.08
CA SER A 489 -46.18 -12.23 -5.19
C SER A 489 -46.49 -11.37 -6.42
N SER A 490 -47.30 -11.86 -7.36
CA SER A 490 -47.79 -11.06 -8.50
C SER A 490 -48.94 -10.13 -8.12
N LEU A 491 -49.61 -10.38 -6.99
CA LEU A 491 -50.64 -9.51 -6.44
C LEU A 491 -50.01 -8.41 -5.56
N PRO A 492 -50.57 -7.18 -5.57
CA PRO A 492 -50.03 -6.09 -4.77
C PRO A 492 -50.26 -6.33 -3.27
N ALA A 493 -49.30 -5.86 -2.47
CA ALA A 493 -49.45 -5.75 -1.02
C ALA A 493 -50.68 -4.90 -0.65
N CYS A 494 -51.24 -5.11 0.54
CA CYS A 494 -52.38 -4.32 0.99
C CYS A 494 -52.03 -2.83 1.05
N ALA A 495 -52.88 -2.00 0.44
CA ALA A 495 -52.67 -0.55 0.36
C ALA A 495 -52.74 0.09 1.76
N GLU A 496 -53.71 -0.32 2.58
CA GLU A 496 -53.89 0.15 3.95
C GLU A 496 -52.99 -0.63 4.92
N SER A 497 -52.19 0.09 5.69
CA SER A 497 -51.41 -0.46 6.80
C SER A 497 -52.23 -0.46 8.08
N VAL A 498 -52.00 -1.44 8.96
CA VAL A 498 -52.62 -1.51 10.29
C VAL A 498 -51.60 -1.15 11.35
N LEU A 499 -51.96 -0.28 12.30
CA LEU A 499 -51.06 0.06 13.40
C LEU A 499 -50.91 -1.11 14.38
N VAL A 500 -49.69 -1.37 14.80
CA VAL A 500 -49.41 -2.22 15.97
C VAL A 500 -49.92 -1.50 17.21
N GLY A 501 -50.85 -2.13 17.93
CA GLY A 501 -51.39 -1.60 19.19
C GLY A 501 -50.59 -2.07 20.39
N GLU A 502 -50.44 -3.38 20.54
CA GLU A 502 -49.76 -3.99 21.69
C GLU A 502 -48.76 -5.05 21.22
N VAL A 503 -47.65 -5.18 21.94
CA VAL A 503 -46.64 -6.22 21.74
C VAL A 503 -46.44 -6.97 23.05
N GLN A 504 -46.89 -8.23 23.10
CA GLN A 504 -46.80 -9.09 24.27
C GLN A 504 -45.66 -10.09 24.10
N ARG A 505 -44.74 -10.10 25.06
CA ARG A 505 -43.60 -11.03 25.12
C ARG A 505 -43.73 -11.92 26.36
N ALA A 506 -43.75 -13.23 26.15
CA ALA A 506 -43.59 -14.18 27.25
C ALA A 506 -42.11 -14.28 27.66
N PRO A 507 -41.79 -14.50 28.96
CA PRO A 507 -40.42 -14.70 29.41
C PRO A 507 -39.77 -15.88 28.66
N ALA A 508 -38.53 -15.69 28.18
CA ALA A 508 -37.76 -16.67 27.39
C ALA A 508 -38.36 -17.10 26.03
N ALA A 509 -39.42 -16.45 25.54
CA ALA A 509 -39.95 -16.72 24.20
C ALA A 509 -39.04 -16.10 23.11
N SER A 510 -38.88 -16.84 22.02
CA SER A 510 -38.19 -16.43 20.79
C SER A 510 -39.09 -15.64 19.82
N THR A 511 -40.37 -15.46 20.18
CA THR A 511 -41.37 -14.73 19.40
C THR A 511 -42.21 -13.82 20.30
N ALA A 512 -42.72 -12.73 19.73
CA ALA A 512 -43.68 -11.84 20.37
C ALA A 512 -45.03 -11.94 19.67
N LEU A 513 -46.10 -11.85 20.46
CA LEU A 513 -47.46 -11.71 19.94
C LEU A 513 -47.76 -10.22 19.75
N VAL A 514 -48.24 -9.86 18.58
CA VAL A 514 -48.53 -8.49 18.18
C VAL A 514 -50.04 -8.38 17.93
N THR A 515 -50.68 -7.43 18.61
CA THR A 515 -52.11 -7.15 18.49
C THR A 515 -52.30 -5.81 17.77
N PRO A 516 -53.08 -5.74 16.68
CA PRO A 516 -53.34 -4.51 15.97
C PRO A 516 -54.19 -3.54 16.81
N ALA A 517 -53.98 -2.24 16.64
CA ALA A 517 -54.75 -1.19 17.32
C ALA A 517 -56.17 -0.99 16.77
N GLY A 518 -56.51 -1.67 15.66
CA GLY A 518 -57.79 -1.55 14.97
C GLY A 518 -58.12 -2.79 14.13
N ALA A 519 -59.26 -2.73 13.43
CA ALA A 519 -59.70 -3.81 12.54
C ALA A 519 -58.78 -3.95 11.32
N LEU A 520 -58.64 -5.18 10.81
CA LEU A 520 -57.91 -5.45 9.58
C LEU A 520 -58.70 -4.95 8.36
N PRO A 521 -58.04 -4.46 7.30
CA PRO A 521 -58.73 -3.98 6.11
C PRO A 521 -59.47 -5.14 5.43
N ALA A 522 -60.80 -5.00 5.26
CA ALA A 522 -61.64 -6.06 4.73
C ALA A 522 -61.20 -6.56 3.34
N ALA A 523 -60.61 -5.68 2.53
CA ALA A 523 -60.15 -6.01 1.19
C ALA A 523 -58.96 -6.99 1.14
N CYS A 524 -58.21 -7.14 2.24
CA CYS A 524 -57.01 -7.96 2.32
C CYS A 524 -56.94 -8.80 3.60
N ALA A 525 -58.05 -8.93 4.33
CA ALA A 525 -58.10 -9.63 5.61
C ALA A 525 -57.72 -11.11 5.51
N ASP A 526 -57.95 -11.73 4.35
CA ASP A 526 -57.66 -13.14 4.06
C ASP A 526 -56.21 -13.40 3.60
N TYR A 527 -55.38 -12.36 3.53
CA TYR A 527 -53.99 -12.51 3.11
C TYR A 527 -53.19 -13.34 4.15
N PRO A 528 -52.52 -14.42 3.71
CA PRO A 528 -51.90 -15.41 4.61
C PRO A 528 -50.52 -14.98 5.11
N ARG A 529 -49.98 -13.86 4.61
CA ARG A 529 -48.66 -13.36 5.01
C ARG A 529 -48.72 -11.91 5.45
N PHE A 530 -47.70 -11.48 6.17
CA PHE A 530 -47.56 -10.10 6.58
C PHE A 530 -46.09 -9.70 6.74
N GLU A 531 -45.86 -8.41 6.83
CA GLU A 531 -44.59 -7.83 7.25
C GLU A 531 -44.84 -6.68 8.23
N VAL A 532 -43.83 -6.37 9.04
CA VAL A 532 -43.87 -5.24 9.95
C VAL A 532 -42.85 -4.20 9.52
N ARG A 533 -43.33 -2.97 9.38
CA ARG A 533 -42.58 -1.79 8.94
C ARG A 533 -42.47 -0.78 10.08
N ALA A 534 -41.40 0.00 10.04
CA ALA A 534 -41.21 1.09 10.99
C ALA A 534 -42.33 2.12 10.88
N GLY A 535 -42.97 2.44 12.00
CA GLY A 535 -44.03 3.44 12.07
C GLY A 535 -43.85 4.41 13.25
N GLY A 536 -44.86 5.25 13.45
CA GLY A 536 -44.90 6.22 14.55
C GLY A 536 -43.86 7.34 14.43
N GLU A 537 -43.29 7.76 15.57
CA GLU A 537 -42.33 8.87 15.63
C GLU A 537 -40.96 8.54 15.03
N ARG A 538 -40.68 7.25 14.77
CA ARG A 538 -39.42 6.76 14.19
C ARG A 538 -39.71 5.82 13.02
N SER A 539 -40.28 6.38 11.97
CA SER A 539 -40.74 5.70 10.76
C SER A 539 -39.63 5.39 9.74
N LEU A 540 -38.41 5.90 9.92
CA LEU A 540 -37.29 5.60 9.03
C LEU A 540 -36.47 4.43 9.57
N VAL A 541 -36.05 3.54 8.67
CA VAL A 541 -35.05 2.51 8.95
C VAL A 541 -33.71 2.94 8.33
N LEU A 542 -32.70 3.15 9.16
CA LEU A 542 -31.32 3.38 8.73
C LEU A 542 -30.63 2.04 8.50
N ALA A 543 -30.07 1.88 7.31
CA ALA A 543 -29.25 0.74 6.91
C ALA A 543 -27.93 1.21 6.27
N ASP A 544 -26.92 0.35 6.30
CA ASP A 544 -25.67 0.54 5.56
C ASP A 544 -25.83 0.21 4.06
N ALA A 545 -24.75 0.34 3.30
CA ALA A 545 -24.72 0.03 1.86
C ALA A 545 -25.03 -1.44 1.53
N ALA A 546 -24.76 -2.36 2.46
CA ALA A 546 -25.08 -3.78 2.32
C ALA A 546 -26.53 -4.11 2.70
N GLY A 547 -27.29 -3.11 3.19
CA GLY A 547 -28.66 -3.29 3.65
C GLY A 547 -28.76 -3.83 5.08
N ASN A 548 -27.64 -3.87 5.82
CA ASN A 548 -27.67 -4.24 7.23
C ASN A 548 -28.34 -3.12 8.03
N TYR A 549 -29.26 -3.51 8.89
CA TYR A 549 -29.95 -2.57 9.78
C TYR A 549 -28.98 -1.99 10.80
N LEU A 550 -29.00 -0.66 10.95
CA LEU A 550 -28.23 0.06 11.96
C LEU A 550 -29.14 0.56 13.08
N GLN A 551 -30.19 1.31 12.74
CA GLN A 551 -31.08 1.92 13.72
C GLN A 551 -32.40 2.39 13.10
N ARG A 552 -33.41 2.64 13.93
CA ARG A 552 -34.56 3.46 13.58
C ARG A 552 -34.33 4.95 13.79
N MET A 553 -34.86 5.76 12.88
CA MET A 553 -34.78 7.21 12.92
C MET A 553 -36.14 7.85 12.67
N GLY A 554 -36.31 9.07 13.14
CA GLY A 554 -37.42 9.96 12.83
C GLY A 554 -37.00 11.40 13.07
N THR A 555 -37.93 12.36 12.94
CA THR A 555 -37.64 13.80 13.12
C THR A 555 -36.83 14.06 14.40
N GLY A 556 -35.69 14.75 14.27
CA GLY A 556 -34.78 15.09 15.36
C GLY A 556 -33.90 13.94 15.87
N SER A 557 -34.02 12.73 15.31
CA SER A 557 -33.17 11.60 15.70
C SER A 557 -31.79 11.73 15.06
N THR A 558 -30.75 11.40 15.83
CA THR A 558 -29.35 11.37 15.38
C THR A 558 -28.78 9.96 15.48
N TYR A 559 -28.11 9.52 14.43
CA TYR A 559 -27.22 8.36 14.41
C TYR A 559 -25.79 8.88 14.36
N SER A 560 -24.89 8.34 15.18
CA SER A 560 -23.47 8.72 15.17
C SER A 560 -22.58 7.52 15.39
N ARG A 561 -21.48 7.46 14.65
CA ARG A 561 -20.44 6.45 14.78
C ARG A 561 -19.07 7.14 14.81
N ALA A 562 -18.26 6.81 15.81
CA ALA A 562 -16.86 7.19 15.85
C ALA A 562 -16.00 6.11 15.18
N ASP A 563 -14.89 6.52 14.55
CA ASP A 563 -13.89 5.61 14.00
C ASP A 563 -12.49 6.19 14.26
N THR A 564 -11.46 5.36 14.09
CA THR A 564 -10.06 5.78 14.18
C THR A 564 -9.68 6.63 12.97
N PHE A 565 -8.70 7.51 13.17
CA PHE A 565 -8.13 8.27 12.05
C PHE A 565 -7.35 7.32 11.13
N PHE A 566 -7.55 7.48 9.82
CA PHE A 566 -6.69 6.90 8.78
C PHE A 566 -5.72 7.93 8.20
N PHE A 567 -5.91 9.21 8.54
CA PHE A 567 -5.04 10.33 8.18
C PHE A 567 -5.18 11.43 9.24
N HIS A 568 -4.08 12.05 9.68
CA HIS A 568 -4.13 13.20 10.58
C HIS A 568 -4.31 14.50 9.80
N PRO A 569 -5.45 15.20 9.95
CA PRO A 569 -5.66 16.48 9.27
C PRO A 569 -4.83 17.61 9.90
N PRO A 570 -4.59 18.72 9.17
CA PRO A 570 -4.05 19.94 9.77
C PRO A 570 -4.89 20.38 10.98
N GLY A 571 -4.23 20.69 12.10
CA GLY A 571 -4.91 21.05 13.35
C GLY A 571 -5.38 19.86 14.21
N TYR A 572 -5.01 18.63 13.84
CA TYR A 572 -5.21 17.46 14.68
C TYR A 572 -4.59 17.66 16.07
N ALA A 573 -5.35 17.28 17.11
CA ALA A 573 -4.99 17.55 18.51
C ALA A 573 -4.86 16.26 19.34
N GLY A 574 -4.52 15.15 18.69
CA GLY A 574 -4.13 13.90 19.37
C GLY A 574 -5.27 13.00 19.82
N GLN A 575 -6.49 13.21 19.30
CA GLN A 575 -7.62 12.36 19.63
C GLN A 575 -7.54 11.01 18.90
N ALA A 576 -7.61 9.90 19.63
CA ALA A 576 -7.53 8.56 19.01
C ALA A 576 -8.67 8.25 18.01
N THR A 577 -9.83 8.91 18.15
CA THR A 577 -11.01 8.70 17.29
C THR A 577 -11.63 10.03 16.89
N GLY A 578 -12.28 10.04 15.73
CA GLY A 578 -13.06 11.15 15.20
C GLY A 578 -14.50 10.74 14.92
N THR A 579 -15.37 11.70 14.61
CA THR A 579 -16.74 11.39 14.16
C THR A 579 -16.67 10.88 12.73
N ALA A 580 -16.85 9.56 12.53
CA ALA A 580 -16.81 8.96 11.21
C ALA A 580 -18.05 9.29 10.39
N VAL A 581 -19.21 9.30 11.06
CA VAL A 581 -20.48 9.74 10.49
C VAL A 581 -21.41 10.18 11.60
N SER A 582 -22.14 11.28 11.37
CA SER A 582 -23.27 11.69 12.19
C SER A 582 -24.40 12.17 11.28
N LEU A 583 -25.55 11.50 11.33
CA LEU A 583 -26.74 11.78 10.51
C LEU A 583 -27.87 12.21 11.42
N THR A 584 -28.45 13.38 11.17
CA THR A 584 -29.61 13.89 11.92
C THR A 584 -30.77 14.15 10.97
N VAL A 585 -31.94 13.58 11.26
CA VAL A 585 -33.14 13.83 10.46
C VAL A 585 -33.71 15.20 10.86
N THR A 586 -33.51 16.20 10.01
CA THR A 586 -33.98 17.57 10.24
C THR A 586 -35.36 17.82 9.65
N ARG A 587 -35.75 17.04 8.63
CA ARG A 587 -37.11 17.08 8.05
C ARG A 587 -38.16 16.71 9.09
N ASP A 588 -39.21 17.52 9.20
CA ASP A 588 -40.40 17.14 9.94
C ASP A 588 -41.27 16.18 9.13
N LEU A 589 -41.11 14.88 9.39
CA LEU A 589 -41.85 13.81 8.72
C LEU A 589 -43.36 13.84 9.00
N ARG A 590 -43.83 14.57 10.03
CA ARG A 590 -45.27 14.73 10.30
C ARG A 590 -45.91 15.73 9.38
N GLN A 591 -45.20 16.82 9.09
CA GLN A 591 -45.68 17.89 8.20
C GLN A 591 -45.42 17.58 6.73
N SER A 592 -44.33 16.87 6.44
CA SER A 592 -43.92 16.57 5.07
C SER A 592 -43.54 15.09 4.95
N PRO A 593 -44.54 14.19 4.95
CA PRO A 593 -44.31 12.75 4.94
C PRO A 593 -43.58 12.31 3.67
N VAL A 594 -42.84 11.21 3.80
CA VAL A 594 -42.12 10.56 2.71
C VAL A 594 -42.85 9.27 2.38
N GLY A 595 -43.12 9.03 1.09
CA GLY A 595 -43.92 7.88 0.65
C GLY A 595 -43.33 6.55 1.10
N ARG A 596 -44.17 5.55 1.31
CA ARG A 596 -43.77 4.20 1.73
C ARG A 596 -42.68 3.65 0.80
N GLY A 597 -41.57 3.20 1.38
CA GLY A 597 -40.46 2.59 0.67
C GLY A 597 -39.55 3.58 -0.08
N GLN A 598 -39.91 4.87 -0.17
CA GLN A 598 -38.97 5.90 -0.62
C GLN A 598 -37.82 5.99 0.40
N ARG A 599 -36.63 6.36 -0.07
CA ARG A 599 -35.43 6.35 0.76
C ARG A 599 -34.56 7.58 0.53
N PHE A 600 -34.02 8.11 1.61
CA PHE A 600 -32.89 9.01 1.52
C PHE A 600 -31.62 8.19 1.32
N VAL A 601 -30.88 8.47 0.26
CA VAL A 601 -29.54 7.93 0.02
C VAL A 601 -28.55 9.00 0.43
N VAL A 602 -27.79 8.73 1.49
CA VAL A 602 -26.74 9.59 2.00
C VAL A 602 -25.41 8.99 1.60
N THR A 603 -24.66 9.67 0.74
CA THR A 603 -23.31 9.24 0.34
C THR A 603 -22.30 10.18 0.94
N THR A 604 -21.48 9.68 1.86
CA THR A 604 -20.39 10.43 2.50
C THR A 604 -19.18 10.48 1.57
N ALA A 605 -18.47 11.60 1.61
CA ALA A 605 -17.20 11.79 0.90
C ALA A 605 -16.16 12.31 1.90
N SER A 606 -15.10 11.53 2.06
CA SER A 606 -13.94 11.81 2.91
C SER A 606 -13.12 12.99 2.41
N HIS A 607 -13.14 13.23 1.10
CA HIS A 607 -12.24 14.16 0.40
C HIS A 607 -10.75 13.90 0.66
N PHE A 608 -10.42 12.63 0.95
CA PHE A 608 -9.05 12.16 1.08
C PHE A 608 -8.71 11.28 -0.12
N PHE A 609 -7.80 11.77 -0.96
CA PHE A 609 -7.39 11.12 -2.18
C PHE A 609 -5.88 10.90 -2.12
N PRO A 610 -5.40 9.75 -1.62
CA PRO A 610 -3.96 9.50 -1.59
C PRO A 610 -3.38 9.51 -3.01
N TYR A 611 -2.14 9.98 -3.17
CA TYR A 611 -1.44 10.00 -4.44
C TYR A 611 -1.14 8.57 -4.87
N ILE A 612 -2.05 8.02 -5.65
CA ILE A 612 -1.94 6.70 -6.25
C ILE A 612 -1.90 6.86 -7.77
N LEU A 613 -1.01 6.09 -8.39
CA LEU A 613 -0.90 5.96 -9.82
C LEU A 613 -1.27 4.54 -10.25
N SER A 614 -1.87 4.41 -11.43
CA SER A 614 -2.08 3.13 -12.09
C SER A 614 -1.48 3.12 -13.49
N VAL A 615 -1.03 1.96 -13.94
CA VAL A 615 -0.59 1.74 -15.33
C VAL A 615 -1.83 1.54 -16.20
N ASP A 616 -1.89 2.17 -17.37
CA ASP A 616 -2.97 1.95 -18.33
C ASP A 616 -2.82 0.60 -19.04
N LEU A 617 -3.44 -0.42 -18.44
CA LEU A 617 -3.46 -1.78 -18.95
C LEU A 617 -4.53 -2.00 -20.04
N VAL A 618 -5.45 -1.05 -20.24
CA VAL A 618 -6.61 -1.24 -21.12
C VAL A 618 -6.28 -0.75 -22.52
N ASN A 619 -5.81 0.49 -22.61
CA ASN A 619 -5.66 1.20 -23.88
C ASN A 619 -4.31 0.95 -24.57
N TYR A 620 -3.32 0.42 -23.85
CA TYR A 620 -1.97 0.21 -24.37
C TYR A 620 -1.55 -1.26 -24.29
N GLU A 621 -1.55 -1.93 -25.45
CA GLU A 621 -1.25 -3.36 -25.55
C GLU A 621 0.12 -3.73 -24.98
N ALA A 622 1.13 -2.89 -25.21
CA ALA A 622 2.49 -3.07 -24.68
C ALA A 622 2.54 -3.10 -23.14
N LEU A 623 1.56 -2.52 -22.44
CA LEU A 623 1.52 -2.42 -20.99
C LEU A 623 0.67 -3.51 -20.32
N ARG A 624 -0.13 -4.28 -21.06
CA ARG A 624 -1.09 -5.28 -20.52
C ARG A 624 -0.52 -6.33 -19.56
N LEU A 625 0.78 -6.61 -19.67
CA LEU A 625 1.49 -7.61 -18.86
C LEU A 625 2.01 -7.02 -17.53
N PHE A 626 2.07 -5.69 -17.38
CA PHE A 626 2.64 -5.01 -16.22
C PHE A 626 1.61 -4.90 -15.08
N ARG A 627 1.25 -6.04 -14.47
CA ARG A 627 0.16 -6.12 -13.48
C ARG A 627 0.64 -6.20 -12.03
N LEU A 628 1.70 -6.98 -11.80
CA LEU A 628 2.24 -7.24 -10.48
C LEU A 628 3.60 -6.58 -10.40
N PRO A 629 3.71 -5.37 -9.81
CA PRO A 629 4.98 -4.74 -9.58
C PRO A 629 5.71 -5.40 -8.40
N GLY A 630 7.03 -5.36 -8.46
CA GLY A 630 7.94 -5.80 -7.43
C GLY A 630 8.79 -4.62 -6.91
N PRO A 631 10.07 -4.85 -6.61
CA PRO A 631 10.98 -3.81 -6.12
C PRO A 631 11.08 -2.59 -7.06
N VAL A 632 11.36 -1.44 -6.44
CA VAL A 632 11.48 -0.14 -7.10
C VAL A 632 12.76 0.55 -6.67
N VAL A 633 13.38 1.28 -7.59
CA VAL A 633 14.43 2.26 -7.29
C VAL A 633 14.15 3.56 -8.03
N ARG A 634 14.57 4.67 -7.45
CA ARG A 634 14.60 5.96 -8.15
C ARG A 634 16.00 6.23 -8.69
N ALA A 635 16.09 6.73 -9.92
CA ALA A 635 17.29 7.39 -10.43
C ALA A 635 16.96 8.78 -10.97
N ARG A 636 17.89 9.72 -10.82
CA ARG A 636 17.83 11.03 -11.48
C ARG A 636 18.75 10.99 -12.69
N VAL A 637 18.22 11.34 -13.87
CA VAL A 637 19.03 11.45 -15.08
C VAL A 637 18.88 12.85 -15.65
N GLY A 638 20.00 13.60 -15.65
CA GLY A 638 19.96 15.04 -15.87
C GLY A 638 19.07 15.72 -14.83
N ASP A 639 18.06 16.43 -15.30
CA ASP A 639 17.08 17.13 -14.45
C ASP A 639 15.75 16.39 -14.27
N THR A 640 15.65 15.16 -14.79
CA THR A 640 14.41 14.38 -14.72
C THR A 640 14.53 13.23 -13.74
N ASP A 641 13.44 13.03 -12.98
CA ASP A 641 13.31 11.97 -12.00
C ASP A 641 12.56 10.76 -12.54
N PHE A 642 13.19 9.59 -12.44
CA PHE A 642 12.62 8.33 -12.90
C PHE A 642 12.49 7.32 -11.76
N ALA A 643 11.38 6.61 -11.72
CA ALA A 643 11.26 5.36 -10.97
C ALA A 643 11.38 4.17 -11.92
N TYR A 644 12.17 3.18 -11.55
CA TYR A 644 12.30 1.91 -12.26
C TYR A 644 11.70 0.83 -11.38
N ILE A 645 10.69 0.15 -11.89
CA ILE A 645 9.93 -0.84 -11.14
C ILE A 645 10.03 -2.16 -11.87
N VAL A 646 10.40 -3.21 -11.15
CA VAL A 646 10.37 -4.57 -11.68
C VAL A 646 8.93 -5.03 -11.82
N TYR A 647 8.61 -5.68 -12.93
CA TYR A 647 7.36 -6.41 -13.10
C TYR A 647 7.66 -7.87 -13.44
N PRO A 648 7.69 -8.76 -12.44
CA PRO A 648 7.92 -10.19 -12.70
C PRO A 648 6.84 -10.75 -13.63
N SER A 649 5.61 -10.26 -13.51
CA SER A 649 4.48 -10.58 -14.39
C SER A 649 4.72 -10.30 -15.88
N ALA A 650 5.57 -9.31 -16.19
CA ALA A 650 5.91 -8.94 -17.56
C ALA A 650 7.31 -9.40 -17.98
N ASN A 651 8.09 -10.00 -17.06
CA ASN A 651 9.52 -10.22 -17.18
C ASN A 651 10.23 -8.95 -17.68
N ALA A 652 9.99 -7.81 -17.01
CA ALA A 652 10.35 -6.51 -17.54
C ALA A 652 10.61 -5.51 -16.42
N ILE A 653 11.20 -4.37 -16.80
CA ILE A 653 11.25 -3.18 -15.97
C ILE A 653 10.37 -2.12 -16.62
N LEU A 654 9.60 -1.43 -15.80
CA LEU A 654 8.87 -0.25 -16.23
C LEU A 654 9.58 0.98 -15.68
N GLN A 655 10.09 1.81 -16.59
CA GLN A 655 10.55 3.14 -16.25
C GLN A 655 9.36 4.08 -16.24
N MET A 656 9.29 4.92 -15.21
CA MET A 656 8.25 5.91 -15.01
C MET A 656 8.89 7.28 -14.82
N ASN A 657 8.48 8.25 -15.61
CA ASN A 657 8.90 9.64 -15.47
C ASN A 657 8.04 10.38 -14.43
N LEU A 658 8.60 10.61 -13.24
CA LEU A 658 7.91 11.19 -12.09
C LEU A 658 7.47 12.66 -12.30
N SER A 659 8.09 13.38 -13.23
CA SER A 659 7.71 14.77 -13.54
C SER A 659 6.53 14.88 -14.51
N THR A 660 6.08 13.78 -15.10
CA THR A 660 5.01 13.79 -16.13
C THR A 660 3.83 12.90 -15.81
N VAL A 661 3.92 12.10 -14.76
CA VAL A 661 2.83 11.26 -14.30
C VAL A 661 1.68 12.07 -13.72
N VAL A 662 0.46 11.54 -13.87
CA VAL A 662 -0.76 12.16 -13.38
C VAL A 662 -1.36 11.31 -12.26
N ALA A 663 -1.56 11.92 -11.10
CA ALA A 663 -2.21 11.29 -9.95
C ALA A 663 -3.66 10.90 -10.26
N GLY A 664 -4.14 9.80 -9.69
CA GLY A 664 -5.55 9.37 -9.80
C GLY A 664 -5.99 8.96 -11.20
N ALA A 665 -5.06 8.86 -12.16
CA ALA A 665 -5.32 8.47 -13.54
C ALA A 665 -4.52 7.22 -13.94
N ALA A 666 -5.00 6.56 -14.99
CA ALA A 666 -4.25 5.52 -15.69
C ALA A 666 -3.19 6.19 -16.58
N ASN A 667 -1.92 5.87 -16.35
CA ASN A 667 -0.79 6.50 -17.03
C ASN A 667 -0.25 5.59 -18.13
N ALA A 668 0.15 6.19 -19.25
CA ALA A 668 0.79 5.48 -20.37
C ALA A 668 1.95 6.27 -20.97
N LEU A 669 1.77 7.58 -21.19
CA LEU A 669 2.75 8.43 -21.88
C LEU A 669 4.04 8.66 -21.08
N ALA A 670 3.96 8.57 -19.75
CA ALA A 670 5.10 8.71 -18.85
C ALA A 670 5.88 7.38 -18.64
N LEU A 671 5.49 6.30 -19.34
CA LEU A 671 5.96 4.95 -19.08
C LEU A 671 6.75 4.40 -20.26
N VAL A 672 7.92 3.85 -19.98
CA VAL A 672 8.78 3.19 -20.98
C VAL A 672 9.08 1.77 -20.50
N PRO A 673 8.60 0.72 -21.21
CA PRO A 673 8.91 -0.66 -20.86
C PRO A 673 10.29 -1.05 -21.40
N PHE A 674 11.08 -1.71 -20.56
CA PHE A 674 12.30 -2.42 -20.93
C PHE A 674 12.03 -3.91 -20.79
N ARG A 675 11.93 -4.59 -21.93
CA ARG A 675 11.82 -6.04 -22.03
C ARG A 675 13.14 -6.57 -22.52
#